data_AF-A0A8T5JXI7-F1
#
_entry.id   AF-A0A8T5JXI7-F1
#
_cell.length_a   1.000
_cell.length_b   1.000
_cell.length_c   1.000
_cell.angle_alpha   90.00
_cell.angle_beta   90.00
_cell.angle_gamma   90.00
#
_symmetry.space_group_name_H-M   'P 1'
#
loop_
_entity.id
_entity.type
_entity.pdbx_description
1 polymer ?
#
loop_
_entity_poly.entity_id
_entity_poly.type
_entity_poly.pdbx_seq_one_letter_code
_entity_poly.pdbx_strand_id
1 'polypeptide(L)'
;MKFSCPKCKSKIEIQKTFNKKMHVSCSKCGIEDILEFSKNPDEVFLEFLERFDKGLVTEKGLTEGLTDEGIIRSEKEIKEMIGKTSPEKFIEKILFSKKDFISDYKILKNSEPKMGCKVEELGLNENISDYLKELKINQFYKFQEDAIQEIVFGENIVIEAPTASGKTEAFLIPVIEKIKKESHQGKVFAIFVYPTKALARDQFPKIKKFADKIKINVKVFDGDTKIEERREINDVPPEILVTNFDVLHYHLWHQTKFSSLLNSAKILVVDEAHVYSGIFGSNVHYIIKRLKRICNSKLQFIAASATLEDAKAFCEQLFGEKMQIIKGSGKKGETDFVMLFPSLRTQRKLMVELTKKLTDKNHKTMIFSNSHLNAELLAMQAKKQKINIKVHRAGLMANYRMSVEKQFKEDKLQAISCTPTLELGIDVGNVDCVISSTIPVNRLTQRIGRAARKGQRGYAFLVLGNDPISQYYKNHSDDYFEDVEKTYIDPNNPFVEEFQILAMACDKPISKHELKEHQEVIEHHIIKENVIESNNRIIPNFEKINLILNDYSIRGIGKSIDIFLNGKKVGDRTLPIALEELHKDAIYFLAGSRYKVKELNYPEKNYAKIERIPKDYPYYTKSLTEEWPTIETVFEKRNAGGIEIAFCKLHIEKKVYGYVNIELGQEVTQGQKVMLDKPLEYDFITKGIVFHAPRPLKIMNESEDEEYTEASGYHATEHIVIEGSNMITGGVSQDLGGISLGTSGLIFIYDGAIGGSGASKALYDRFEKVLERSMHIVKECPCKNEAGCPRCTFSYRCGNNNEFLHKYSALEILERINNGEKTELIDPVEGDKPLV
;
A
#
# COMPACT_ATOMS: atom_id res chain seq x y z
N MET A 1 -14.75 -32.23 -32.35
CA MET A 1 -14.70 -31.25 -31.23
C MET A 1 -15.97 -31.42 -30.43
N LYS A 2 -15.90 -31.62 -29.09
CA LYS A 2 -17.08 -31.93 -28.26
C LYS A 2 -18.18 -30.84 -28.37
N PHE A 3 -17.79 -29.57 -28.44
CA PHE A 3 -18.68 -28.43 -28.68
C PHE A 3 -18.26 -27.73 -29.97
N SER A 4 -19.09 -27.87 -31.02
CA SER A 4 -18.80 -27.34 -32.36
C SER A 4 -19.81 -26.27 -32.73
N CYS A 5 -19.33 -25.11 -33.14
CA CYS A 5 -20.17 -23.96 -33.49
C CYS A 5 -21.17 -24.34 -34.59
N PRO A 6 -22.49 -24.16 -34.39
CA PRO A 6 -23.49 -24.51 -35.40
C PRO A 6 -23.25 -23.77 -36.72
N LYS A 7 -22.77 -22.52 -36.64
CA LYS A 7 -22.52 -21.62 -37.77
C LYS A 7 -21.22 -21.90 -38.56
N CYS A 8 -20.07 -22.00 -37.89
CA CYS A 8 -18.77 -22.09 -38.59
C CYS A 8 -17.92 -23.33 -38.25
N LYS A 9 -18.49 -24.26 -37.49
CA LYS A 9 -17.88 -25.55 -37.08
C LYS A 9 -16.58 -25.45 -36.27
N SER A 10 -16.15 -24.26 -35.87
CA SER A 10 -15.03 -24.09 -34.94
C SER A 10 -15.40 -24.50 -33.52
N LYS A 11 -14.40 -24.60 -32.64
CA LYS A 11 -14.63 -24.87 -31.21
C LYS A 11 -15.48 -23.77 -30.57
N ILE A 12 -16.44 -24.19 -29.76
CA ILE A 12 -17.19 -23.32 -28.85
C ILE A 12 -16.49 -23.31 -27.50
N GLU A 13 -16.36 -22.12 -26.92
CA GLU A 13 -15.93 -21.91 -25.54
C GLU A 13 -17.18 -21.79 -24.66
N ILE A 14 -17.23 -22.60 -23.61
CA ILE A 14 -18.28 -22.52 -22.58
C ILE A 14 -17.56 -22.13 -21.30
N GLN A 15 -17.89 -20.97 -20.76
CA GLN A 15 -17.24 -20.40 -19.58
C GLN A 15 -18.30 -20.01 -18.56
N LYS A 16 -18.08 -20.40 -17.31
CA LYS A 16 -18.92 -19.94 -16.21
C LYS A 16 -18.65 -18.44 -15.99
N THR A 17 -19.71 -17.64 -16.03
CA THR A 17 -19.65 -16.24 -15.60
C THR A 17 -19.67 -16.16 -14.07
N PHE A 18 -19.18 -15.06 -13.51
CA PHE A 18 -19.12 -14.91 -12.06
C PHE A 18 -20.50 -14.85 -11.38
N ASN A 19 -21.56 -14.48 -12.11
CA ASN A 19 -22.93 -14.49 -11.60
C ASN A 19 -23.53 -15.92 -11.58
N LYS A 20 -22.71 -16.97 -11.72
CA LYS A 20 -23.16 -18.35 -11.92
C LYS A 20 -24.15 -18.43 -13.09
N LYS A 21 -23.79 -17.85 -14.23
CA LYS A 21 -24.38 -18.14 -15.54
C LYS A 21 -23.33 -18.79 -16.44
N MET A 22 -23.69 -19.23 -17.63
CA MET A 22 -22.80 -19.89 -18.58
C MET A 22 -22.74 -19.09 -19.86
N HIS A 23 -21.58 -18.50 -20.14
CA HIS A 23 -21.28 -17.82 -21.39
C HIS A 23 -20.79 -18.83 -22.41
N VAL A 24 -21.53 -18.97 -23.49
CA VAL A 24 -21.20 -19.83 -24.63
C VAL A 24 -20.76 -18.92 -25.76
N SER A 25 -19.57 -19.10 -26.32
CA SER A 25 -19.08 -18.21 -27.39
C SER A 25 -18.22 -18.92 -28.43
N CYS A 26 -18.23 -18.37 -29.65
CA CYS A 26 -17.44 -18.84 -30.77
C CYS A 26 -16.42 -17.77 -31.19
N SER A 27 -15.14 -17.99 -30.90
CA SER A 27 -14.07 -17.04 -31.22
C SER A 27 -13.85 -16.77 -32.73
N LYS A 28 -14.34 -17.66 -33.62
CA LYS A 28 -14.17 -17.52 -35.08
C LYS A 28 -15.28 -16.70 -35.76
N CYS A 29 -16.55 -17.02 -35.52
CA CYS A 29 -17.68 -16.32 -36.14
C CYS A 29 -18.48 -15.43 -35.17
N GLY A 30 -18.02 -15.28 -33.92
CA GLY A 30 -18.55 -14.31 -32.97
C GLY A 30 -19.93 -14.60 -32.39
N ILE A 31 -20.55 -15.75 -32.65
CA ILE A 31 -21.82 -16.10 -32.00
C ILE A 31 -21.58 -16.39 -30.53
N GLU A 32 -22.44 -15.87 -29.66
CA GLU A 32 -22.40 -16.12 -28.23
C GLU A 32 -23.79 -16.00 -27.58
N ASP A 33 -23.94 -16.58 -26.38
CA ASP A 33 -25.15 -16.52 -25.57
C ASP A 33 -24.79 -16.62 -24.08
N ILE A 34 -25.70 -16.18 -23.21
CA ILE A 34 -25.60 -16.35 -21.76
C ILE A 34 -26.80 -17.14 -21.29
N LEU A 35 -26.51 -18.28 -20.66
CA LEU A 35 -27.49 -19.25 -20.20
C LEU A 35 -27.43 -19.40 -18.69
N GLU A 36 -28.47 -19.98 -18.10
CA GLU A 36 -28.46 -20.33 -16.68
C GLU A 36 -27.35 -21.36 -16.38
N PHE A 37 -26.86 -21.35 -15.14
CA PHE A 37 -25.79 -22.29 -14.78
C PHE A 37 -26.29 -23.72 -14.67
N SER A 38 -25.70 -24.60 -15.47
CA SER A 38 -25.68 -26.04 -15.22
C SER A 38 -24.26 -26.52 -14.91
N LYS A 39 -24.16 -27.49 -14.00
CA LYS A 39 -22.91 -28.23 -13.73
C LYS A 39 -22.48 -29.06 -14.94
N ASN A 40 -23.41 -29.36 -15.86
CA ASN A 40 -23.18 -30.15 -17.05
C ASN A 40 -23.03 -29.25 -18.29
N PRO A 41 -21.82 -29.10 -18.86
CA PRO A 41 -21.60 -28.26 -20.04
C PRO A 41 -22.37 -28.75 -21.28
N ASP A 42 -22.75 -30.02 -21.33
CA ASP A 42 -23.53 -30.58 -22.43
C ASP A 42 -24.97 -30.04 -22.43
N GLU A 43 -25.59 -29.84 -21.27
CA GLU A 43 -26.92 -29.22 -21.13
C GLU A 43 -26.91 -27.76 -21.57
N VAL A 44 -25.91 -27.00 -21.13
CA VAL A 44 -25.69 -25.62 -21.54
C VAL A 44 -25.52 -25.53 -23.06
N PHE A 45 -24.78 -26.45 -23.65
CA PHE A 45 -24.58 -26.47 -25.09
C PHE A 45 -25.86 -26.83 -25.85
N LEU A 46 -26.68 -27.75 -25.33
CA LEU A 46 -27.97 -28.10 -25.93
C LEU A 46 -28.96 -26.94 -25.88
N GLU A 47 -29.05 -26.24 -24.74
CA GLU A 47 -29.88 -25.03 -24.60
C GLU A 47 -29.39 -23.93 -25.56
N PHE A 48 -28.08 -23.76 -25.70
CA PHE A 48 -27.49 -22.85 -26.68
C PHE A 48 -27.90 -23.19 -28.12
N LEU A 49 -27.86 -24.48 -28.49
CA LEU A 49 -28.29 -24.93 -29.81
C LEU A 49 -29.79 -24.70 -30.03
N GLU A 50 -30.62 -25.00 -29.04
CA GLU A 50 -32.07 -24.77 -29.11
C GLU A 50 -32.40 -23.28 -29.30
N ARG A 51 -31.73 -22.39 -28.57
CA ARG A 51 -31.87 -20.94 -28.72
C ARG A 51 -31.32 -20.45 -30.05
N PHE A 52 -30.23 -21.05 -30.55
CA PHE A 52 -29.69 -20.75 -31.87
C PHE A 52 -30.67 -21.12 -32.98
N ASP A 53 -31.28 -22.30 -32.92
CA ASP A 53 -32.26 -22.78 -33.89
C ASP A 53 -33.56 -21.94 -33.85
N LYS A 54 -33.94 -21.42 -32.68
CA LYS A 54 -35.04 -20.46 -32.50
C LYS A 54 -34.70 -19.04 -32.97
N GLY A 55 -33.49 -18.79 -33.47
CA GLY A 55 -33.04 -17.48 -33.92
C GLY A 55 -32.79 -16.47 -32.77
N LEU A 56 -32.73 -16.94 -31.52
CA LEU A 56 -32.51 -16.11 -30.34
C LEU A 56 -31.02 -15.76 -30.16
N VAL A 57 -30.11 -16.57 -30.74
CA VAL A 57 -28.66 -16.32 -30.76
C VAL A 57 -28.30 -15.55 -32.03
N THR A 58 -28.25 -14.22 -31.97
CA THR A 58 -27.94 -13.35 -33.12
C THR A 58 -26.55 -12.72 -33.04
N GLU A 59 -25.95 -12.33 -34.18
CA GLU A 59 -24.71 -11.54 -34.22
C GLU A 59 -24.87 -10.10 -33.67
N LYS A 60 -26.11 -9.59 -33.54
CA LYS A 60 -26.42 -8.21 -33.14
C LYS A 60 -27.11 -8.07 -31.77
N GLY A 61 -27.83 -9.08 -31.28
CA GLY A 61 -28.42 -9.12 -29.93
C GLY A 61 -27.40 -9.32 -28.80
N LEU A 62 -26.15 -9.65 -29.18
CA LEU A 62 -24.94 -9.76 -28.36
C LEU A 62 -24.77 -8.66 -27.30
N THR A 63 -25.01 -7.41 -27.69
CA THR A 63 -24.60 -6.26 -26.87
C THR A 63 -25.65 -5.95 -25.82
N GLU A 64 -26.94 -6.13 -26.11
CA GLU A 64 -28.03 -5.83 -25.18
C GLU A 64 -27.99 -6.78 -23.98
N GLY A 65 -28.01 -8.11 -24.17
CA GLY A 65 -27.96 -9.05 -23.05
C GLY A 65 -26.69 -8.97 -22.19
N LEU A 66 -25.52 -8.72 -22.79
CA LEU A 66 -24.28 -8.49 -22.03
C LEU A 66 -24.27 -7.15 -21.29
N THR A 67 -24.95 -6.13 -21.83
CA THR A 67 -25.11 -4.82 -21.17
C THR A 67 -26.13 -4.91 -20.04
N ASP A 68 -27.25 -5.59 -20.25
CA ASP A 68 -28.31 -5.81 -19.26
C ASP A 68 -27.80 -6.58 -18.04
N GLU A 69 -26.93 -7.58 -18.26
CA GLU A 69 -26.26 -8.33 -17.19
C GLU A 69 -25.06 -7.57 -16.59
N GLY A 70 -24.77 -6.36 -17.07
CA GLY A 70 -23.65 -5.53 -16.64
C GLY A 70 -22.28 -6.15 -16.90
N ILE A 71 -22.15 -7.05 -17.87
CA ILE A 71 -20.88 -7.71 -18.22
C ILE A 71 -20.02 -6.78 -19.07
N ILE A 72 -20.62 -5.99 -19.94
CA ILE A 72 -19.96 -4.94 -20.73
C ILE A 72 -20.74 -3.62 -20.59
N ARG A 73 -20.07 -2.50 -20.85
CA ARG A 73 -20.71 -1.18 -20.96
C ARG A 73 -21.17 -0.98 -22.41
N SER A 74 -22.28 -0.27 -22.62
CA SER A 74 -22.82 -0.08 -23.97
C SER A 74 -21.88 0.77 -24.84
N GLU A 75 -21.92 0.57 -26.16
CA GLU A 75 -21.10 1.37 -27.08
C GLU A 75 -21.44 2.88 -27.03
N LYS A 76 -22.70 3.21 -26.70
CA LYS A 76 -23.15 4.60 -26.55
C LYS A 76 -22.47 5.26 -25.35
N GLU A 77 -22.52 4.63 -24.19
CA GLU A 77 -21.89 5.14 -22.97
C GLU A 77 -20.36 5.23 -23.12
N ILE A 78 -19.72 4.28 -23.80
CA ILE A 78 -18.27 4.34 -24.08
C ILE A 78 -17.94 5.56 -24.96
N LYS A 79 -18.75 5.85 -25.98
CA LYS A 79 -18.55 7.04 -26.83
C LYS A 79 -18.77 8.35 -26.05
N GLU A 80 -19.76 8.39 -25.16
CA GLU A 80 -20.01 9.53 -24.27
C GLU A 80 -18.83 9.76 -23.32
N MET A 81 -18.27 8.68 -22.75
CA MET A 81 -17.08 8.70 -21.88
C MET A 81 -15.82 9.18 -22.63
N ILE A 82 -15.60 8.73 -23.87
CA ILE A 82 -14.51 9.24 -24.72
C ILE A 82 -14.69 10.75 -25.01
N GLY A 83 -15.94 11.18 -25.20
CA GLY A 83 -16.29 12.57 -25.47
C GLY A 83 -15.56 13.12 -26.70
N LYS A 84 -14.86 14.25 -26.52
CA LYS A 84 -14.10 14.93 -27.59
C LYS A 84 -12.65 14.44 -27.70
N THR A 85 -12.23 13.47 -26.89
CA THR A 85 -10.85 12.99 -26.89
C THR A 85 -10.59 12.00 -28.02
N SER A 86 -9.33 11.84 -28.42
CA SER A 86 -8.93 10.89 -29.47
C SER A 86 -8.02 9.81 -28.86
N PRO A 87 -8.58 8.65 -28.42
CA PRO A 87 -7.78 7.53 -27.95
C PRO A 87 -6.89 7.02 -29.08
N GLU A 88 -5.72 6.48 -28.73
CA GLU A 88 -4.92 5.79 -29.73
C GLU A 88 -5.65 4.53 -30.23
N LYS A 89 -5.46 4.15 -31.50
CA LYS A 89 -6.15 3.03 -32.16
C LYS A 89 -6.16 1.72 -31.36
N PHE A 90 -5.14 1.45 -30.54
CA PHE A 90 -5.13 0.23 -29.74
C PHE A 90 -5.88 0.36 -28.42
N ILE A 91 -5.95 1.56 -27.84
CA ILE A 91 -6.81 1.86 -26.69
C ILE A 91 -8.26 1.74 -27.14
N GLU A 92 -8.59 2.30 -28.30
CA GLU A 92 -9.92 2.14 -28.92
C GLU A 92 -10.30 0.66 -29.08
N LYS A 93 -9.38 -0.19 -29.56
CA LYS A 93 -9.59 -1.64 -29.62
C LYS A 93 -9.82 -2.31 -28.26
N ILE A 94 -9.29 -1.76 -27.16
CA ILE A 94 -9.53 -2.26 -25.81
C ILE A 94 -10.90 -1.81 -25.32
N LEU A 95 -11.22 -0.52 -25.47
CA LEU A 95 -12.49 0.08 -25.05
C LEU A 95 -13.69 -0.65 -25.71
N PHE A 96 -13.60 -0.96 -27.00
CA PHE A 96 -14.67 -1.64 -27.74
C PHE A 96 -14.49 -3.16 -27.86
N SER A 97 -13.62 -3.78 -27.05
CA SER A 97 -13.31 -5.21 -27.17
C SER A 97 -14.44 -6.15 -26.79
N LYS A 98 -15.48 -5.67 -26.09
CA LYS A 98 -16.61 -6.44 -25.53
C LYS A 98 -16.18 -7.61 -24.62
N LYS A 99 -14.98 -7.56 -24.03
CA LYS A 99 -14.44 -8.61 -23.14
C LYS A 99 -14.48 -8.25 -21.67
N ASP A 100 -14.42 -6.97 -21.37
CA ASP A 100 -14.34 -6.43 -20.02
C ASP A 100 -15.27 -5.21 -19.93
N PHE A 101 -15.75 -4.93 -18.73
CA PHE A 101 -16.56 -3.74 -18.48
C PHE A 101 -15.62 -2.52 -18.37
N ILE A 102 -15.92 -1.47 -19.13
CA ILE A 102 -15.18 -0.21 -19.06
C ILE A 102 -15.84 0.64 -17.96
N SER A 103 -15.13 0.86 -16.86
CA SER A 103 -15.64 1.68 -15.76
C SER A 103 -15.40 3.16 -16.03
N ASP A 104 -14.20 3.51 -16.50
CA ASP A 104 -13.83 4.90 -16.79
C ASP A 104 -12.71 4.96 -17.85
N TYR A 105 -12.67 6.07 -18.59
CA TYR A 105 -11.61 6.41 -19.53
C TYR A 105 -11.40 7.92 -19.55
N LYS A 106 -10.14 8.33 -19.43
CA LYS A 106 -9.74 9.74 -19.54
C LYS A 106 -8.31 9.89 -20.03
N ILE A 107 -8.03 11.03 -20.66
CA ILE A 107 -6.66 11.44 -20.97
C ILE A 107 -6.16 12.31 -19.81
N LEU A 108 -5.19 11.79 -19.06
CA LEU A 108 -4.52 12.54 -18.01
C LEU A 108 -3.53 13.51 -18.67
N LYS A 109 -3.78 14.81 -18.52
CA LYS A 109 -2.89 15.89 -18.94
C LYS A 109 -2.49 16.71 -17.72
N ASN A 110 -1.19 16.94 -17.54
CA ASN A 110 -0.74 17.93 -16.57
C ASN A 110 -0.81 19.32 -17.17
N SER A 111 -1.08 20.31 -16.34
CA SER A 111 -0.95 21.71 -16.73
C SER A 111 0.47 22.02 -17.17
N GLU A 112 0.61 22.88 -18.18
CA GLU A 112 1.94 23.36 -18.55
C GLU A 112 2.60 24.04 -17.35
N PRO A 113 3.90 23.81 -17.13
CA PRO A 113 4.59 24.41 -16.00
C PRO A 113 4.65 25.92 -16.18
N LYS A 114 4.33 26.66 -15.12
CA LYS A 114 4.56 28.11 -15.10
C LYS A 114 6.06 28.37 -15.08
N MET A 115 6.55 29.17 -16.02
CA MET A 115 7.95 29.56 -16.08
C MET A 115 8.22 30.73 -15.14
N GLY A 116 9.38 30.70 -14.48
CA GLY A 116 9.89 31.75 -13.61
C GLY A 116 10.98 32.58 -14.30
N CYS A 117 11.90 33.13 -13.51
CA CYS A 117 13.04 33.91 -13.98
C CYS A 117 14.06 33.08 -14.78
N LYS A 118 14.91 33.78 -15.53
CA LYS A 118 16.09 33.16 -16.17
C LYS A 118 17.12 32.80 -15.12
N VAL A 119 17.95 31.79 -15.41
CA VAL A 119 19.01 31.35 -14.48
C VAL A 119 19.96 32.49 -14.10
N GLU A 120 20.25 33.39 -15.04
CA GLU A 120 21.15 34.53 -14.85
C GLU A 120 20.57 35.62 -13.93
N GLU A 121 19.24 35.70 -13.82
CA GLU A 121 18.54 36.73 -13.05
C GLU A 121 18.48 36.41 -11.54
N LEU A 122 18.69 35.15 -11.16
CA LEU A 122 18.57 34.69 -9.78
C LEU A 122 19.81 34.94 -8.92
N GLY A 123 20.94 35.34 -9.54
CA GLY A 123 22.18 35.65 -8.82
C GLY A 123 22.89 34.43 -8.21
N LEU A 124 22.81 33.28 -8.88
CA LEU A 124 23.50 32.05 -8.48
C LEU A 124 25.02 32.11 -8.77
N ASN A 125 25.79 31.22 -8.14
CA ASN A 125 27.20 31.04 -8.47
C ASN A 125 27.39 30.73 -9.96
N GLU A 126 28.39 31.37 -10.58
CA GLU A 126 28.67 31.22 -12.01
C GLU A 126 28.84 29.76 -12.44
N ASN A 127 29.53 28.94 -11.65
CA ASN A 127 29.74 27.52 -11.99
C ASN A 127 28.44 26.70 -11.99
N ILE A 128 27.46 27.08 -11.15
CA ILE A 128 26.15 26.44 -11.14
C ILE A 128 25.35 26.90 -12.35
N SER A 129 25.35 28.21 -12.62
CA SER A 129 24.69 28.79 -13.79
C SER A 129 25.20 28.18 -15.10
N ASP A 130 26.52 28.02 -15.24
CA ASP A 130 27.15 27.38 -16.40
C ASP A 130 26.78 25.90 -16.52
N TYR A 131 26.75 25.19 -15.39
CA TYR A 131 26.32 23.79 -15.40
C TYR A 131 24.84 23.62 -15.75
N LEU A 132 23.97 24.53 -15.30
CA LEU A 132 22.56 24.54 -15.72
C LEU A 132 22.42 24.78 -17.22
N LYS A 133 23.23 25.67 -17.81
CA LYS A 133 23.31 25.87 -19.27
C LYS A 133 23.81 24.64 -20.01
N GLU A 134 24.81 23.92 -19.49
CA GLU A 134 25.26 22.62 -20.03
C GLU A 134 24.11 21.60 -20.07
N LEU A 135 23.24 21.60 -19.05
CA LEU A 135 22.03 20.78 -18.97
C LEU A 135 20.86 21.31 -19.82
N LYS A 136 21.05 22.41 -20.55
CA LYS A 136 20.03 23.13 -21.34
C LYS A 136 18.87 23.69 -20.49
N ILE A 137 19.15 24.02 -19.24
CA ILE A 137 18.23 24.69 -18.32
C ILE A 137 18.57 26.17 -18.33
N ASN A 138 17.83 26.95 -19.12
CA ASN A 138 18.06 28.40 -19.26
C ASN A 138 17.08 29.24 -18.41
N GLN A 139 15.99 28.62 -17.96
CA GLN A 139 14.92 29.27 -17.20
C GLN A 139 14.37 28.29 -16.18
N PHE A 140 14.07 28.79 -14.98
CA PHE A 140 13.48 27.99 -13.92
C PHE A 140 11.98 27.85 -14.11
N TYR A 141 11.40 26.78 -13.57
CA TYR A 141 9.97 26.79 -13.27
C TYR A 141 9.70 27.74 -12.10
N LYS A 142 8.51 28.36 -12.09
CA LYS A 142 8.15 29.34 -11.07
C LYS A 142 8.27 28.78 -9.66
N PHE A 143 7.84 27.53 -9.44
CA PHE A 143 7.98 26.87 -8.14
C PHE A 143 9.44 26.62 -7.73
N GLN A 144 10.37 26.45 -8.69
CA GLN A 144 11.79 26.30 -8.40
C GLN A 144 12.39 27.64 -7.97
N GLU A 145 12.05 28.73 -8.68
CA GLU A 145 12.43 30.09 -8.28
C GLU A 145 11.94 30.41 -6.86
N ASP A 146 10.64 30.19 -6.60
CA ASP A 146 10.04 30.46 -5.29
C ASP A 146 10.72 29.61 -4.20
N ALA A 147 10.97 28.32 -4.46
CA ALA A 147 11.67 27.45 -3.50
C ALA A 147 13.11 27.88 -3.24
N ILE A 148 13.84 28.29 -4.29
CA ILE A 148 15.22 28.77 -4.14
C ILE A 148 15.25 30.02 -3.26
N GLN A 149 14.35 30.98 -3.50
CA GLN A 149 14.28 32.23 -2.73
C GLN A 149 13.96 31.96 -1.26
N GLU A 150 12.88 31.23 -0.97
CA GLU A 150 12.46 30.94 0.41
C GLU A 150 13.50 30.12 1.19
N ILE A 151 14.12 29.12 0.53
CA ILE A 151 15.20 28.36 1.18
C ILE A 151 16.37 29.27 1.51
N VAL A 152 16.77 30.18 0.61
CA VAL A 152 17.87 31.11 0.86
C VAL A 152 17.56 32.04 2.04
N PHE A 153 16.31 32.52 2.16
CA PHE A 153 15.88 33.34 3.30
C PHE A 153 15.91 32.59 4.65
N GLY A 154 15.91 31.26 4.64
CA GLY A 154 15.95 30.45 5.86
C GLY A 154 14.60 29.90 6.29
N GLU A 155 13.58 30.03 5.44
CA GLU A 155 12.24 29.51 5.73
C GLU A 155 12.20 27.98 5.66
N ASN A 156 11.35 27.38 6.49
CA ASN A 156 11.04 25.96 6.38
C ASN A 156 10.01 25.77 5.27
N ILE A 157 10.27 24.89 4.30
CA ILE A 157 9.39 24.75 3.14
C ILE A 157 9.00 23.31 2.82
N VAL A 158 7.82 23.17 2.22
CA VAL A 158 7.29 21.93 1.64
C VAL A 158 7.10 22.14 0.15
N ILE A 159 7.88 21.44 -0.66
CA ILE A 159 7.78 21.45 -2.12
C ILE A 159 6.82 20.34 -2.54
N GLU A 160 5.63 20.71 -2.98
CA GLU A 160 4.65 19.78 -3.56
C GLU A 160 4.69 19.91 -5.08
N ALA A 161 5.30 18.94 -5.77
CA ALA A 161 5.34 18.92 -7.22
C ALA A 161 5.43 17.49 -7.78
N PRO A 162 4.87 17.22 -8.97
CA PRO A 162 4.89 15.89 -9.59
C PRO A 162 6.28 15.26 -9.71
N THR A 163 6.35 13.94 -9.88
CA THR A 163 7.63 13.29 -10.20
C THR A 163 8.19 13.81 -11.53
N ALA A 164 9.52 13.86 -11.65
CA ALA A 164 10.23 14.39 -12.81
C ALA A 164 9.98 15.89 -13.13
N SER A 165 9.50 16.68 -12.18
CA SER A 165 9.30 18.14 -12.34
C SER A 165 10.53 18.99 -12.01
N GLY A 166 11.59 18.41 -11.45
CA GLY A 166 12.78 19.16 -11.00
C GLY A 166 12.78 19.57 -9.52
N LYS A 167 12.10 18.79 -8.65
CA LYS A 167 12.12 18.98 -7.18
C LYS A 167 13.52 18.93 -6.58
N THR A 168 14.37 18.02 -7.05
CA THR A 168 15.74 17.88 -6.54
C THR A 168 16.50 19.18 -6.70
N GLU A 169 16.44 19.80 -7.89
CA GLU A 169 17.09 21.07 -8.19
C GLU A 169 16.56 22.19 -7.30
N ALA A 170 15.25 22.23 -7.04
CA ALA A 170 14.60 23.26 -6.22
C ALA A 170 15.15 23.34 -4.80
N PHE A 171 15.48 22.21 -4.16
CA PHE A 171 16.11 22.22 -2.83
C PHE A 171 17.64 22.10 -2.85
N LEU A 172 18.23 21.48 -3.88
CA LEU A 172 19.67 21.24 -3.94
C LEU A 172 20.46 22.51 -4.21
N ILE A 173 20.02 23.31 -5.19
CA ILE A 173 20.68 24.55 -5.59
C ILE A 173 20.84 25.52 -4.40
N PRO A 174 19.77 25.89 -3.67
CA PRO A 174 19.89 26.88 -2.58
C PRO A 174 20.70 26.34 -1.39
N VAL A 175 20.68 25.02 -1.15
CA VAL A 175 21.50 24.40 -0.10
C VAL A 175 22.98 24.49 -0.43
N ILE A 176 23.35 24.15 -1.67
CA ILE A 176 24.74 24.23 -2.16
C ILE A 176 25.25 25.67 -2.12
N GLU A 177 24.43 26.65 -2.49
CA GLU A 177 24.73 28.09 -2.35
C GLU A 177 24.98 28.49 -0.89
N LYS A 178 24.15 28.03 0.04
CA LYS A 178 24.33 28.29 1.48
C LYS A 178 25.60 27.68 2.04
N ILE A 179 25.90 26.42 1.69
CA ILE A 179 27.13 25.74 2.11
C ILE A 179 28.36 26.54 1.65
N LYS A 180 28.34 27.07 0.43
CA LYS A 180 29.48 27.84 -0.10
C LYS A 180 29.74 29.13 0.68
N LYS A 181 28.68 29.78 1.18
CA LYS A 181 28.76 31.04 1.93
C LYS A 181 29.12 30.83 3.40
N GLU A 182 28.64 29.75 4.01
CA GLU A 182 28.64 29.59 5.47
C GLU A 182 29.43 28.39 6.01
N SER A 183 29.81 27.43 5.17
CA SER A 183 30.41 26.19 5.65
C SER A 183 31.92 26.28 5.82
N HIS A 184 32.43 25.52 6.78
CA HIS A 184 33.85 25.22 6.94
C HIS A 184 34.06 23.74 6.59
N GLN A 185 35.15 23.43 5.88
CA GLN A 185 35.48 22.06 5.50
C GLN A 185 35.54 21.13 6.72
N GLY A 186 35.10 19.88 6.53
CA GLY A 186 35.16 18.83 7.55
C GLY A 186 34.01 18.83 8.56
N LYS A 187 32.86 19.46 8.24
CA LYS A 187 31.64 19.44 9.05
C LYS A 187 30.42 19.14 8.18
N VAL A 188 29.48 18.34 8.70
CA VAL A 188 28.19 18.12 8.04
C VAL A 188 27.35 19.38 8.19
N PHE A 189 26.97 19.99 7.06
CA PHE A 189 26.13 21.18 7.01
C PHE A 189 24.68 20.82 6.70
N ALA A 190 24.46 19.91 5.74
CA ALA A 190 23.13 19.46 5.34
C ALA A 190 23.01 17.94 5.35
N ILE A 191 21.88 17.46 5.86
CA ILE A 191 21.52 16.03 5.88
C ILE A 191 20.37 15.84 4.89
N PHE A 192 20.57 14.96 3.92
CA PHE A 192 19.57 14.62 2.90
C PHE A 192 19.05 13.22 3.21
N VAL A 193 17.78 13.15 3.59
CA VAL A 193 17.12 11.93 4.01
C VAL A 193 16.18 11.44 2.91
N TYR A 194 16.40 10.19 2.52
CA TYR A 194 15.56 9.47 1.56
C TYR A 194 14.92 8.25 2.23
N PRO A 195 13.69 7.85 1.82
CA PRO A 195 12.96 6.75 2.46
C PRO A 195 13.61 5.38 2.26
N THR A 196 14.43 5.22 1.21
CA THR A 196 15.11 3.96 0.88
C THR A 196 16.54 4.19 0.42
N LYS A 197 17.42 3.22 0.70
CA LYS A 197 18.82 3.20 0.23
C LYS A 197 18.91 3.26 -1.31
N ALA A 198 18.00 2.57 -2.00
CA ALA A 198 17.98 2.54 -3.46
C ALA A 198 17.74 3.94 -4.04
N LEU A 199 16.76 4.68 -3.51
CA LEU A 199 16.49 6.05 -3.93
C LEU A 199 17.65 7.00 -3.57
N ALA A 200 18.20 6.90 -2.36
CA ALA A 200 19.36 7.68 -1.96
C ALA A 200 20.54 7.52 -2.94
N ARG A 201 20.85 6.27 -3.31
CA ARG A 201 21.95 5.93 -4.23
C ARG A 201 21.64 6.31 -5.69
N ASP A 202 20.37 6.34 -6.08
CA ASP A 202 19.94 6.83 -7.39
C ASP A 202 20.07 8.36 -7.52
N GLN A 203 19.76 9.10 -6.44
CA GLN A 203 19.87 10.57 -6.41
C GLN A 203 21.31 11.05 -6.21
N PHE A 204 22.15 10.28 -5.51
CA PHE A 204 23.52 10.65 -5.19
C PHE A 204 24.37 11.12 -6.38
N PRO A 205 24.44 10.41 -7.54
CA PRO A 205 25.21 10.87 -8.70
C PRO A 205 24.79 12.26 -9.21
N LYS A 206 23.49 12.58 -9.15
CA LYS A 206 22.97 13.89 -9.55
C LYS A 206 23.40 14.96 -8.57
N ILE A 207 23.21 14.72 -7.27
CA ILE A 207 23.65 15.63 -6.19
C ILE A 207 25.14 15.92 -6.30
N LYS A 208 25.94 14.85 -6.44
CA LYS A 208 27.39 14.94 -6.53
C LYS A 208 27.85 15.79 -7.72
N LYS A 209 27.24 15.64 -8.91
CA LYS A 209 27.60 16.47 -10.07
C LYS A 209 27.40 17.97 -9.84
N PHE A 210 26.32 18.37 -9.17
CA PHE A 210 26.11 19.78 -8.81
C PHE A 210 27.11 20.24 -7.74
N ALA A 211 27.34 19.42 -6.72
CA ALA A 211 28.27 19.75 -5.63
C ALA A 211 29.74 19.87 -6.09
N ASP A 212 30.18 18.98 -6.99
CA ASP A 212 31.53 18.96 -7.56
C ASP A 212 31.83 20.28 -8.32
N LYS A 213 30.83 20.87 -8.99
CA LYS A 213 30.99 22.14 -9.71
C LYS A 213 31.39 23.30 -8.81
N ILE A 214 31.11 23.22 -7.50
CA ILE A 214 31.54 24.24 -6.52
C ILE A 214 32.42 23.69 -5.39
N LYS A 215 32.98 22.49 -5.59
CA LYS A 215 33.92 21.81 -4.67
C LYS A 215 33.34 21.51 -3.28
N ILE A 216 32.07 21.07 -3.23
CA ILE A 216 31.42 20.57 -2.02
C ILE A 216 31.53 19.05 -1.97
N ASN A 217 31.91 18.49 -0.82
CA ASN A 217 31.99 17.05 -0.63
C ASN A 217 30.61 16.47 -0.28
N VAL A 218 30.26 15.38 -0.95
CA VAL A 218 29.00 14.65 -0.75
C VAL A 218 29.32 13.18 -0.57
N LYS A 219 28.78 12.56 0.48
CA LYS A 219 28.90 11.11 0.70
C LYS A 219 27.56 10.49 1.10
N VAL A 220 27.40 9.21 0.79
CA VAL A 220 26.26 8.40 1.22
C VAL A 220 26.67 7.59 2.44
N PHE A 221 25.90 7.70 3.51
CA PHE A 221 26.05 6.86 4.70
C PHE A 221 24.76 6.09 4.94
N ASP A 222 24.79 4.79 4.65
CA ASP A 222 23.70 3.86 4.89
C ASP A 222 24.18 2.51 5.42
N GLY A 223 23.23 1.59 5.66
CA GLY A 223 23.54 0.23 6.14
C GLY A 223 24.46 -0.57 5.21
N ASP A 224 24.60 -0.19 3.94
CA ASP A 224 25.42 -0.87 2.94
C ASP A 224 26.77 -0.16 2.70
N THR A 225 27.01 0.99 3.34
CA THR A 225 28.32 1.69 3.33
C THR A 225 29.40 0.82 3.97
N LYS A 226 30.50 0.58 3.24
CA LYS A 226 31.61 -0.29 3.67
C LYS A 226 32.33 0.30 4.89
N ILE A 227 32.95 -0.56 5.70
CA ILE A 227 33.66 -0.14 6.93
C ILE A 227 34.74 0.90 6.64
N GLU A 228 35.50 0.74 5.56
CA GLU A 228 36.54 1.69 5.12
C GLU A 228 35.93 3.07 4.81
N GLU A 229 34.86 3.11 4.02
CA GLU A 229 34.14 4.34 3.67
C GLU A 229 33.50 5.00 4.91
N ARG A 230 33.00 4.20 5.87
CA ARG A 230 32.51 4.74 7.16
C ARG A 230 33.63 5.40 7.95
N ARG A 231 34.84 4.85 7.95
CA ARG A 231 36.00 5.47 8.61
C ARG A 231 36.36 6.78 7.93
N GLU A 232 36.46 6.80 6.60
CA GLU A 232 36.72 8.02 5.82
C GLU A 232 35.71 9.13 6.14
N ILE A 233 34.42 8.82 6.18
CA ILE A 233 33.36 9.80 6.48
C ILE A 233 33.48 10.32 7.92
N ASN A 234 33.85 9.47 8.88
CA ASN A 234 34.02 9.91 10.27
C ASN A 234 35.28 10.77 10.46
N ASP A 235 36.36 10.47 9.73
CA ASP A 235 37.63 11.18 9.84
C ASP A 235 37.60 12.50 9.06
N VAL A 236 36.93 12.52 7.89
CA VAL A 236 36.74 13.70 7.05
C VAL A 236 35.27 13.83 6.65
N PRO A 237 34.45 14.48 7.51
CA PRO A 237 33.02 14.61 7.27
C PRO A 237 32.70 15.41 6.00
N PRO A 238 31.74 14.96 5.18
CA PRO A 238 31.27 15.72 4.01
C PRO A 238 30.40 16.90 4.44
N GLU A 239 30.28 17.94 3.63
CA GLU A 239 29.33 19.02 3.90
C GLU A 239 27.87 18.59 3.63
N ILE A 240 27.65 17.68 2.67
CA ILE A 240 26.34 17.06 2.43
C ILE A 240 26.40 15.56 2.73
N LEU A 241 25.57 15.13 3.66
CA LEU A 241 25.43 13.73 4.04
C LEU A 241 24.10 13.18 3.54
N VAL A 242 24.15 12.18 2.66
CA VAL A 242 22.96 11.48 2.14
C VAL A 242 22.72 10.21 2.95
N THR A 243 21.52 10.06 3.54
CA THR A 243 21.19 8.96 4.45
C THR A 243 19.68 8.64 4.50
N ASN A 244 19.24 7.88 5.51
CA ASN A 244 17.84 7.55 5.80
C ASN A 244 17.57 7.63 7.32
N PHE A 245 16.30 7.71 7.74
CA PHE A 245 15.94 7.81 9.16
C PHE A 245 16.30 6.55 9.97
N ASP A 246 16.37 5.36 9.36
CA ASP A 246 16.80 4.15 10.06
C ASP A 246 18.25 4.27 10.56
N VAL A 247 19.14 4.82 9.72
CA VAL A 247 20.54 5.09 10.04
C VAL A 247 20.65 6.19 11.10
N LEU A 248 19.91 7.29 10.95
CA LEU A 248 19.89 8.35 11.96
C LEU A 248 19.48 7.79 13.31
N HIS A 249 18.33 7.11 13.38
CA HIS A 249 17.83 6.49 14.60
C HIS A 249 18.89 5.59 15.26
N TYR A 250 19.42 4.62 14.50
CA TYR A 250 20.39 3.64 14.99
C TYR A 250 21.63 4.32 15.57
N HIS A 251 22.25 5.23 14.82
CA HIS A 251 23.52 5.81 15.21
C HIS A 251 23.42 6.82 16.36
N LEU A 252 22.28 7.54 16.45
CA LEU A 252 21.99 8.47 17.53
C LEU A 252 21.99 7.75 18.88
N TRP A 253 21.16 6.70 19.04
CA TRP A 253 21.01 6.05 20.36
C TRP A 253 22.18 5.13 20.72
N HIS A 254 22.87 4.56 19.73
CA HIS A 254 24.12 3.84 19.96
C HIS A 254 25.33 4.75 20.22
N GLN A 255 25.16 6.08 20.18
CA GLN A 255 26.21 7.07 20.40
C GLN A 255 27.49 6.82 19.58
N THR A 256 27.34 6.33 18.35
CA THR A 256 28.50 6.00 17.51
C THR A 256 29.27 7.27 17.09
N LYS A 257 30.49 7.13 16.55
CA LYS A 257 31.23 8.26 15.96
C LYS A 257 30.45 9.02 14.88
N PHE A 258 29.49 8.38 14.22
CA PHE A 258 28.64 9.04 13.23
C PHE A 258 27.69 10.06 13.87
N SER A 259 27.15 9.81 15.07
CA SER A 259 26.17 10.71 15.67
C SER A 259 26.76 12.08 16.00
N SER A 260 28.04 12.15 16.36
CA SER A 260 28.73 13.42 16.63
C SER A 260 28.88 14.29 15.38
N LEU A 261 28.87 13.69 14.17
CA LEU A 261 28.89 14.44 12.91
C LEU A 261 27.62 15.27 12.70
N LEU A 262 26.50 14.83 13.28
CA LEU A 262 25.19 15.45 13.09
C LEU A 262 25.06 16.78 13.86
N ASN A 263 25.90 16.99 14.89
CA ASN A 263 25.83 18.16 15.77
C ASN A 263 26.00 19.50 15.01
N SER A 264 26.71 19.49 13.88
CA SER A 264 26.97 20.69 13.07
C SER A 264 25.93 20.98 12.00
N ALA A 265 24.96 20.08 11.81
CA ALA A 265 23.97 20.22 10.75
C ALA A 265 23.10 21.47 10.97
N LYS A 266 22.85 22.20 9.88
CA LYS A 266 21.96 23.36 9.83
C LYS A 266 20.72 23.12 8.97
N ILE A 267 20.77 22.15 8.06
CA ILE A 267 19.67 21.87 7.13
C ILE A 267 19.34 20.37 7.15
N LEU A 268 18.05 20.06 7.28
CA LEU A 268 17.50 18.73 7.05
C LEU A 268 16.58 18.77 5.82
N VAL A 269 17.00 18.07 4.77
CA VAL A 269 16.18 17.82 3.58
C VAL A 269 15.53 16.44 3.70
N VAL A 270 14.22 16.36 3.52
CA VAL A 270 13.45 15.11 3.53
C VAL A 270 12.72 14.98 2.21
N ASP A 271 13.17 14.05 1.37
CA ASP A 271 12.49 13.74 0.12
C ASP A 271 11.44 12.64 0.30
N GLU A 272 10.44 12.63 -0.58
CA GLU A 272 9.26 11.76 -0.53
C GLU A 272 8.56 11.78 0.84
N ALA A 273 8.27 12.98 1.37
CA ALA A 273 7.76 13.18 2.73
C ALA A 273 6.50 12.36 3.05
N HIS A 274 5.64 12.10 2.06
CA HIS A 274 4.42 11.30 2.18
C HIS A 274 4.65 9.85 2.64
N VAL A 275 5.87 9.32 2.51
CA VAL A 275 6.22 7.96 2.95
C VAL A 275 6.30 7.86 4.48
N TYR A 276 6.53 8.98 5.17
CA TYR A 276 6.68 9.03 6.62
C TYR A 276 5.32 9.23 7.29
N SER A 277 4.42 8.27 7.11
CA SER A 277 3.07 8.25 7.67
C SER A 277 2.88 7.11 8.69
N GLY A 278 1.75 7.12 9.40
CA GLY A 278 1.41 6.15 10.44
C GLY A 278 2.48 6.04 11.53
N ILE A 279 2.76 4.82 11.99
CA ILE A 279 3.80 4.55 13.00
C ILE A 279 5.18 4.99 12.54
N PHE A 280 5.49 4.83 11.25
CA PHE A 280 6.79 5.25 10.73
C PHE A 280 6.93 6.78 10.79
N GLY A 281 5.88 7.51 10.43
CA GLY A 281 5.79 8.96 10.59
C GLY A 281 5.93 9.43 12.03
N SER A 282 5.20 8.79 12.97
CA SER A 282 5.34 9.05 14.40
C SER A 282 6.78 8.84 14.88
N ASN A 283 7.43 7.76 14.47
CA ASN A 283 8.84 7.53 14.79
C ASN A 283 9.75 8.62 14.21
N VAL A 284 9.54 8.99 12.95
CA VAL A 284 10.31 10.04 12.29
C VAL A 284 10.14 11.39 12.99
N HIS A 285 8.93 11.71 13.45
CA HIS A 285 8.68 12.90 14.27
C HIS A 285 9.61 12.93 15.51
N TYR A 286 9.68 11.82 16.27
CA TYR A 286 10.58 11.72 17.41
C TYR A 286 12.07 11.75 17.01
N ILE A 287 12.45 11.13 15.89
CA ILE A 287 13.83 11.18 15.38
C ILE A 287 14.22 12.62 15.01
N ILE A 288 13.31 13.39 14.42
CA ILE A 288 13.53 14.83 14.14
C ILE A 288 13.65 15.61 15.45
N LYS A 289 12.79 15.37 16.45
CA LYS A 289 12.92 15.96 17.80
C LYS A 289 14.29 15.64 18.42
N ARG A 290 14.73 14.39 18.33
CA ARG A 290 16.07 13.94 18.78
C ARG A 290 17.19 14.66 18.07
N LEU A 291 17.10 14.80 16.76
CA LEU A 291 18.09 15.53 15.96
C LEU A 291 18.17 17.01 16.40
N LYS A 292 17.02 17.68 16.61
CA LYS A 292 16.97 19.05 17.14
C LYS A 292 17.66 19.19 18.51
N ARG A 293 17.59 18.18 19.39
CA ARG A 293 18.25 18.18 20.71
C ARG A 293 19.77 18.06 20.62
N ILE A 294 20.27 17.43 19.56
CA ILE A 294 21.70 17.13 19.38
C ILE A 294 22.40 18.18 18.52
N CYS A 295 21.73 18.74 17.53
CA CYS A 295 22.28 19.83 16.71
C CYS A 295 22.52 21.09 17.55
N ASN A 296 23.71 21.69 17.38
CA ASN A 296 24.09 22.92 18.08
C ASN A 296 23.43 24.18 17.48
N SER A 297 22.98 24.08 16.23
CA SER A 297 22.30 25.14 15.49
C SER A 297 20.82 24.82 15.30
N LYS A 298 20.00 25.88 15.18
CA LYS A 298 18.62 25.74 14.73
C LYS A 298 18.61 25.14 13.32
N LEU A 299 17.89 24.03 13.16
CA LEU A 299 17.72 23.36 11.87
C LEU A 299 16.67 24.08 11.01
N GLN A 300 16.99 24.27 9.73
CA GLN A 300 16.04 24.57 8.68
C GLN A 300 15.53 23.26 8.06
N PHE A 301 14.22 23.17 7.83
CA PHE A 301 13.56 21.98 7.30
C PHE A 301 13.08 22.20 5.88
N ILE A 302 13.43 21.28 4.99
CA ILE A 302 13.01 21.30 3.59
C ILE A 302 12.41 19.93 3.27
N ALA A 303 11.12 19.90 2.94
CA ALA A 303 10.42 18.68 2.56
C ALA A 303 10.08 18.70 1.07
N ALA A 304 10.09 17.54 0.42
CA ALA A 304 9.63 17.39 -0.95
C ALA A 304 8.67 16.20 -1.07
N SER A 305 7.57 16.36 -1.81
CA SER A 305 6.58 15.30 -2.05
C SER A 305 5.91 15.45 -3.41
N ALA A 306 5.34 14.36 -3.94
CA ALA A 306 4.67 14.37 -5.25
C ALA A 306 3.28 15.01 -5.19
N THR A 307 2.42 14.47 -4.32
CA THR A 307 1.02 14.88 -4.13
C THR A 307 0.62 14.49 -2.71
N LEU A 308 0.17 15.46 -1.92
CA LEU A 308 -0.33 15.28 -0.55
C LEU A 308 -1.52 16.23 -0.37
N GLU A 309 -2.71 15.70 -0.05
CA GLU A 309 -3.96 16.47 0.05
C GLU A 309 -3.84 17.68 1.00
N ASP A 310 -3.09 17.51 2.10
CA ASP A 310 -2.68 18.59 3.01
C ASP A 310 -1.18 18.50 3.34
N ALA A 311 -0.33 18.74 2.34
CA ALA A 311 1.12 18.63 2.49
C ALA A 311 1.67 19.52 3.61
N LYS A 312 1.06 20.70 3.83
CA LYS A 312 1.48 21.65 4.86
C LYS A 312 1.21 21.08 6.25
N ALA A 313 -0.04 20.77 6.59
CA ALA A 313 -0.37 20.29 7.94
C ALA A 313 0.38 18.98 8.27
N PHE A 314 0.46 18.06 7.31
CA PHE A 314 1.20 16.81 7.48
C PHE A 314 2.68 17.06 7.81
N CYS A 315 3.37 17.94 7.06
CA CYS A 315 4.77 18.24 7.35
C CYS A 315 4.93 19.03 8.65
N GLU A 316 4.06 19.99 8.94
CA GLU A 316 4.11 20.73 10.22
C GLU A 316 4.00 19.79 11.43
N GLN A 317 3.13 18.77 11.34
CA GLN A 317 3.07 17.69 12.34
C GLN A 317 4.35 16.86 12.35
N LEU A 318 4.86 16.43 11.19
CA LEU A 318 6.05 15.58 11.07
C LEU A 318 7.30 16.23 11.66
N PHE A 319 7.54 17.51 11.32
CA PHE A 319 8.71 18.27 11.76
C PHE A 319 8.52 18.95 13.12
N GLY A 320 7.28 19.15 13.55
CA GLY A 320 6.95 19.96 14.73
C GLY A 320 7.41 21.42 14.58
N GLU A 321 7.29 21.99 13.38
CA GLU A 321 7.62 23.39 13.06
C GLU A 321 6.62 23.94 12.04
N LYS A 322 6.46 25.26 12.00
CA LYS A 322 5.70 25.92 10.92
C LYS A 322 6.45 25.79 9.59
N MET A 323 5.71 25.60 8.51
CA MET A 323 6.27 25.45 7.16
C MET A 323 5.45 26.20 6.10
N GLN A 324 6.12 26.66 5.05
CA GLN A 324 5.50 27.26 3.88
C GLN A 324 5.37 26.24 2.75
N ILE A 325 4.22 26.21 2.06
CA ILE A 325 3.99 25.29 0.94
C ILE A 325 4.27 25.97 -0.39
N ILE A 326 5.04 25.30 -1.25
CA ILE A 326 5.35 25.73 -2.61
C ILE A 326 4.83 24.66 -3.55
N LYS A 327 3.79 25.02 -4.32
CA LYS A 327 3.13 24.11 -5.27
C LYS A 327 3.70 24.29 -6.67
N GLY A 328 4.21 23.20 -7.23
CA GLY A 328 4.74 23.14 -8.58
C GLY A 328 3.89 22.29 -9.51
N SER A 329 3.78 22.72 -10.76
CA SER A 329 3.36 21.86 -11.88
C SER A 329 4.56 21.41 -12.69
N GLY A 330 4.44 20.28 -13.39
CA GLY A 330 5.52 19.71 -14.19
C GLY A 330 5.03 19.27 -15.55
N LYS A 331 5.89 19.40 -16.57
CA LYS A 331 5.60 18.92 -17.92
C LYS A 331 5.59 17.40 -17.93
N LYS A 332 4.45 16.79 -18.27
CA LYS A 332 4.29 15.35 -18.44
C LYS A 332 3.61 15.06 -19.77
N GLY A 333 3.97 13.95 -20.42
CA GLY A 333 3.27 13.50 -21.61
C GLY A 333 1.82 13.12 -21.29
N GLU A 334 0.95 13.21 -22.29
CA GLU A 334 -0.44 12.75 -22.17
C GLU A 334 -0.49 11.27 -21.85
N THR A 335 -1.36 10.85 -20.92
CA THR A 335 -1.52 9.43 -20.58
C THR A 335 -2.96 9.00 -20.80
N ASP A 336 -3.19 8.01 -21.66
CA ASP A 336 -4.50 7.35 -21.75
C ASP A 336 -4.69 6.47 -20.51
N PHE A 337 -5.66 6.83 -19.69
CA PHE A 337 -6.05 6.08 -18.50
C PHE A 337 -7.34 5.30 -18.78
N VAL A 338 -7.31 3.99 -18.52
CA VAL A 338 -8.48 3.11 -18.66
C VAL A 338 -8.70 2.34 -17.36
N MET A 339 -9.92 2.39 -16.82
CA MET A 339 -10.37 1.60 -15.69
C MET A 339 -11.23 0.43 -16.16
N LEU A 340 -10.80 -0.79 -15.85
CA LEU A 340 -11.37 -2.03 -16.39
C LEU A 340 -11.85 -2.94 -15.26
N PHE A 341 -13.08 -3.44 -15.38
CA PHE A 341 -13.61 -4.50 -14.52
C PHE A 341 -13.70 -5.83 -15.29
N PRO A 342 -13.01 -6.89 -14.83
CA PRO A 342 -12.96 -8.17 -15.53
C PRO A 342 -14.24 -9.00 -15.27
N SER A 343 -15.21 -8.91 -16.18
CA SER A 343 -16.53 -9.57 -15.99
C SER A 343 -16.57 -11.06 -16.33
N LEU A 344 -15.66 -11.55 -17.20
CA LEU A 344 -15.67 -12.94 -17.71
C LEU A 344 -14.38 -13.71 -17.39
N ARG A 345 -13.45 -13.10 -16.66
CA ARG A 345 -12.14 -13.66 -16.36
C ARG A 345 -11.61 -13.12 -15.04
N THR A 346 -10.53 -13.71 -14.53
CA THR A 346 -9.86 -13.18 -13.33
C THR A 346 -9.09 -11.90 -13.64
N GLN A 347 -8.96 -11.01 -12.66
CA GLN A 347 -8.13 -9.79 -12.72
C GLN A 347 -6.72 -10.11 -13.23
N ARG A 348 -6.08 -11.15 -12.68
CA ARG A 348 -4.75 -11.59 -13.08
C ARG A 348 -4.67 -12.00 -14.56
N LYS A 349 -5.67 -12.72 -15.09
CA LYS A 349 -5.70 -13.10 -16.52
C LYS A 349 -5.80 -11.86 -17.41
N LEU A 350 -6.64 -10.88 -17.06
CA LEU A 350 -6.73 -9.60 -17.77
C LEU A 350 -5.39 -8.85 -17.74
N MET A 351 -4.74 -8.73 -16.58
CA MET A 351 -3.44 -8.05 -16.46
C MET A 351 -2.35 -8.72 -17.30
N VAL A 352 -2.28 -10.06 -17.33
CA VAL A 352 -1.33 -10.82 -18.16
C VAL A 352 -1.59 -10.60 -19.66
N GLU A 353 -2.86 -10.62 -20.09
CA GLU A 353 -3.21 -10.38 -21.50
C GLU A 353 -2.92 -8.93 -21.94
N LEU A 354 -3.19 -7.95 -21.08
CA LEU A 354 -2.79 -6.55 -21.34
C LEU A 354 -1.27 -6.44 -21.47
N THR A 355 -0.53 -7.05 -20.54
CA THR A 355 0.94 -7.09 -20.60
C THR A 355 1.43 -7.69 -21.91
N LYS A 356 0.81 -8.80 -22.36
CA LYS A 356 1.15 -9.44 -23.65
C LYS A 356 0.93 -8.48 -24.82
N LYS A 357 -0.25 -7.86 -24.90
CA LYS A 357 -0.59 -6.89 -25.97
C LYS A 357 0.36 -5.70 -26.02
N LEU A 358 0.77 -5.18 -24.87
CA LEU A 358 1.69 -4.05 -24.75
C LEU A 358 3.12 -4.44 -25.13
N THR A 359 3.61 -5.57 -24.61
CA THR A 359 4.96 -6.05 -24.91
C THR A 359 5.14 -6.50 -26.36
N ASP A 360 4.08 -6.99 -27.02
CA ASP A 360 4.07 -7.29 -28.47
C ASP A 360 4.22 -6.04 -29.34
N LYS A 361 3.90 -4.86 -28.79
CA LYS A 361 4.12 -3.57 -29.41
C LYS A 361 5.41 -2.89 -28.95
N ASN A 362 6.27 -3.61 -28.23
CA ASN A 362 7.50 -3.10 -27.61
C ASN A 362 7.28 -1.98 -26.58
N HIS A 363 6.12 -1.91 -25.94
CA HIS A 363 5.90 -1.01 -24.81
C HIS A 363 6.44 -1.62 -23.51
N LYS A 364 7.40 -0.95 -22.89
CA LYS A 364 7.94 -1.36 -21.59
C LYS A 364 6.89 -1.14 -20.50
N THR A 365 6.57 -2.20 -19.78
CA THR A 365 5.40 -2.24 -18.91
C THR A 365 5.76 -2.56 -17.46
N MET A 366 5.27 -1.76 -16.53
CA MET A 366 5.29 -2.07 -15.10
C MET A 366 3.93 -2.54 -14.63
N ILE A 367 3.88 -3.65 -13.89
CA ILE A 367 2.66 -4.27 -13.43
C ILE A 367 2.66 -4.32 -11.90
N PHE A 368 1.84 -3.48 -11.28
CA PHE A 368 1.72 -3.38 -9.82
C PHE A 368 0.64 -4.31 -9.26
N SER A 369 1.03 -5.13 -8.30
CA SER A 369 0.15 -6.00 -7.52
C SER A 369 0.22 -5.64 -6.03
N ASN A 370 -0.88 -5.86 -5.30
CA ASN A 370 -0.98 -5.45 -3.90
C ASN A 370 -0.35 -6.46 -2.92
N SER A 371 -0.13 -7.72 -3.32
CA SER A 371 0.49 -8.74 -2.46
C SER A 371 1.73 -9.37 -3.09
N HIS A 372 2.62 -9.87 -2.22
CA HIS A 372 3.80 -10.63 -2.64
C HIS A 372 3.41 -11.86 -3.48
N LEU A 373 2.39 -12.59 -3.04
CA LEU A 373 1.87 -13.76 -3.76
C LEU A 373 1.36 -13.39 -5.16
N ASN A 374 0.57 -12.33 -5.29
CA ASN A 374 -0.01 -11.92 -6.57
C ASN A 374 1.05 -11.48 -7.59
N ALA A 375 2.07 -10.74 -7.15
CA ALA A 375 3.19 -10.36 -8.03
C ALA A 375 3.95 -11.58 -8.58
N GLU A 376 4.21 -12.57 -7.70
CA GLU A 376 4.89 -13.82 -8.08
C GLU A 376 4.04 -14.64 -9.07
N LEU A 377 2.75 -14.82 -8.75
CA LEU A 377 1.79 -15.56 -9.57
C LEU A 377 1.57 -14.91 -10.95
N LEU A 378 1.50 -13.58 -11.02
CA LEU A 378 1.34 -12.84 -12.27
C LEU A 378 2.57 -13.04 -13.17
N ALA A 379 3.78 -12.88 -12.62
CA ALA A 379 5.01 -13.10 -13.39
C ALA A 379 5.14 -14.55 -13.86
N MET A 380 4.74 -15.54 -13.05
CA MET A 380 4.72 -16.94 -13.45
C MET A 380 3.78 -17.18 -14.64
N GLN A 381 2.57 -16.61 -14.62
CA GLN A 381 1.62 -16.74 -15.73
C GLN A 381 2.07 -15.99 -16.99
N ALA A 382 2.62 -14.79 -16.84
CA ALA A 382 3.17 -14.01 -17.94
C ALA A 382 4.36 -14.71 -18.63
N LYS A 383 5.25 -15.38 -17.86
CA LYS A 383 6.34 -16.20 -18.41
C LYS A 383 5.82 -17.36 -19.27
N LYS A 384 4.70 -17.99 -18.89
CA LYS A 384 4.05 -19.04 -19.72
C LYS A 384 3.59 -18.49 -21.07
N GLN A 385 3.31 -17.19 -21.16
CA GLN A 385 2.97 -16.47 -22.41
C GLN A 385 4.21 -15.93 -23.15
N LYS A 386 5.41 -16.41 -22.81
CA LYS A 386 6.71 -16.01 -23.38
C LYS A 386 7.05 -14.52 -23.21
N ILE A 387 6.51 -13.87 -22.18
CA ILE A 387 6.85 -12.49 -21.84
C ILE A 387 8.15 -12.47 -21.04
N ASN A 388 9.12 -11.64 -21.43
CA ASN A 388 10.35 -11.45 -20.66
C ASN A 388 10.10 -10.55 -19.44
N ILE A 389 9.73 -11.17 -18.32
CA ILE A 389 9.30 -10.53 -17.08
C ILE A 389 10.06 -11.03 -15.85
N LYS A 390 10.35 -10.13 -14.90
CA LYS A 390 10.88 -10.44 -13.57
C LYS A 390 10.03 -9.83 -12.45
N VAL A 391 10.18 -10.39 -11.25
CA VAL A 391 9.48 -9.93 -10.04
C VAL A 391 10.37 -8.95 -9.27
N HIS A 392 9.78 -7.88 -8.71
CA HIS A 392 10.43 -6.92 -7.83
C HIS A 392 9.55 -6.56 -6.63
N ARG A 393 9.89 -7.06 -5.43
CA ARG A 393 9.11 -6.85 -4.19
C ARG A 393 9.99 -6.85 -2.94
N ALA A 394 9.40 -6.46 -1.81
CA ALA A 394 10.05 -6.56 -0.50
C ALA A 394 10.24 -8.04 -0.08
N GLY A 395 11.17 -8.29 0.84
CA GLY A 395 11.61 -9.63 1.23
C GLY A 395 12.47 -10.36 0.20
N LEU A 396 12.79 -9.74 -0.95
CA LEU A 396 13.81 -10.22 -1.89
C LEU A 396 15.15 -9.54 -1.61
N MET A 397 16.23 -10.30 -1.77
CA MET A 397 17.60 -9.84 -1.58
C MET A 397 17.91 -8.58 -2.42
N ALA A 398 18.67 -7.65 -1.84
CA ALA A 398 18.99 -6.35 -2.45
C ALA A 398 19.72 -6.49 -3.81
N ASN A 399 20.71 -7.40 -3.89
CA ASN A 399 21.46 -7.67 -5.12
C ASN A 399 20.56 -8.17 -6.27
N TYR A 400 19.55 -9.00 -5.97
CA TYR A 400 18.58 -9.44 -6.95
C TYR A 400 17.74 -8.28 -7.46
N ARG A 401 17.21 -7.43 -6.56
CA ARG A 401 16.42 -6.23 -6.91
C ARG A 401 17.20 -5.27 -7.82
N MET A 402 18.44 -4.94 -7.44
CA MET A 402 19.35 -4.12 -8.26
C MET A 402 19.60 -4.73 -9.66
N SER A 403 19.69 -6.06 -9.75
CA SER A 403 19.88 -6.73 -11.04
C SER A 403 18.65 -6.60 -11.96
N VAL A 404 17.44 -6.58 -11.39
CA VAL A 404 16.18 -6.39 -12.13
C VAL A 404 16.06 -4.95 -12.60
N GLU A 405 16.30 -3.99 -11.71
CA GLU A 405 16.31 -2.55 -12.02
C GLU A 405 17.27 -2.24 -13.17
N LYS A 406 18.52 -2.74 -13.09
CA LYS A 406 19.53 -2.55 -14.14
C LYS A 406 19.09 -3.14 -15.49
N GLN A 407 18.60 -4.38 -15.49
CA GLN A 407 18.17 -5.03 -16.74
C GLN A 407 16.99 -4.32 -17.39
N PHE A 408 16.07 -3.77 -16.60
CA PHE A 408 14.95 -3.00 -17.13
C PHE A 408 15.38 -1.63 -17.61
N LYS A 409 16.30 -0.95 -16.92
CA LYS A 409 16.89 0.33 -17.37
C LYS A 409 17.67 0.18 -18.69
N GLU A 410 18.34 -0.95 -18.89
CA GLU A 410 19.11 -1.28 -20.10
C GLU A 410 18.28 -1.94 -21.22
N ASP A 411 16.95 -1.90 -21.14
CA ASP A 411 16.02 -2.48 -22.13
C ASP A 411 16.19 -4.00 -22.38
N LYS A 412 16.81 -4.73 -21.43
CA LYS A 412 16.95 -6.20 -21.43
C LYS A 412 15.73 -6.93 -20.86
N LEU A 413 14.76 -6.19 -20.32
CA LEU A 413 13.49 -6.70 -19.79
C LEU A 413 12.33 -5.90 -20.39
N GLN A 414 11.28 -6.59 -20.83
CA GLN A 414 10.09 -5.95 -21.38
C GLN A 414 9.09 -5.56 -20.29
N ALA A 415 9.07 -6.32 -19.18
CA ALA A 415 8.14 -6.08 -18.09
C ALA A 415 8.72 -6.36 -16.70
N ILE A 416 8.18 -5.68 -15.70
CA ILE A 416 8.41 -6.00 -14.28
C ILE A 416 7.04 -6.19 -13.62
N SER A 417 6.87 -7.30 -12.88
CA SER A 417 5.81 -7.43 -11.90
C SER A 417 6.32 -6.96 -10.55
N CYS A 418 5.70 -5.95 -9.97
CA CYS A 418 6.19 -5.29 -8.77
C CYS A 418 5.10 -5.04 -7.72
N THR A 419 5.56 -4.86 -6.49
CA THR A 419 4.76 -4.33 -5.38
C THR A 419 5.15 -2.85 -5.16
N PRO A 420 4.73 -2.17 -4.07
CA PRO A 420 5.06 -0.76 -3.84
C PRO A 420 6.54 -0.36 -3.89
N THR A 421 7.46 -1.33 -3.86
CA THR A 421 8.91 -1.09 -3.95
C THR A 421 9.39 -0.25 -5.14
N LEU A 422 8.60 -0.16 -6.23
CA LEU A 422 8.91 0.67 -7.41
C LEU A 422 7.93 1.85 -7.58
N GLU A 423 7.12 2.16 -6.55
CA GLU A 423 6.30 3.39 -6.52
C GLU A 423 7.16 4.64 -6.32
N LEU A 424 8.28 4.50 -5.61
CA LEU A 424 9.20 5.58 -5.23
C LEU A 424 10.16 5.97 -6.36
N GLY A 425 10.67 7.21 -6.30
CA GLY A 425 11.46 7.97 -7.30
C GLY A 425 12.60 7.31 -8.11
N ILE A 426 12.90 6.01 -7.92
CA ILE A 426 14.02 5.31 -8.56
C ILE A 426 13.95 5.43 -10.10
N ASP A 427 15.07 5.80 -10.73
CA ASP A 427 15.22 5.81 -12.18
C ASP A 427 15.41 4.40 -12.74
N VAL A 428 14.30 3.81 -13.17
CA VAL A 428 14.26 2.52 -13.88
C VAL A 428 14.26 2.68 -15.42
N GLY A 429 14.58 3.87 -15.92
CA GLY A 429 14.57 4.20 -17.34
C GLY A 429 13.18 4.54 -17.90
N ASN A 430 13.03 4.42 -19.22
CA ASN A 430 11.76 4.72 -19.90
C ASN A 430 10.73 3.62 -19.63
N VAL A 431 9.54 4.04 -19.22
CA VAL A 431 8.35 3.19 -19.06
C VAL A 431 7.23 3.78 -19.90
N ASP A 432 6.60 2.94 -20.71
CA ASP A 432 5.53 3.34 -21.61
C ASP A 432 4.16 3.07 -21.00
N CYS A 433 4.04 1.98 -20.24
CA CYS A 433 2.77 1.56 -19.66
C CYS A 433 2.87 1.16 -18.19
N VAL A 434 1.83 1.50 -17.44
CA VAL A 434 1.59 1.04 -16.07
C VAL A 434 0.28 0.27 -16.03
N ILE A 435 0.29 -0.92 -15.44
CA ILE A 435 -0.90 -1.70 -15.12
C ILE A 435 -0.94 -1.83 -13.60
N SER A 436 -2.06 -1.48 -12.96
CA SER A 436 -2.20 -1.51 -11.51
C SER A 436 -3.45 -2.28 -11.10
N SER A 437 -3.34 -3.13 -10.08
CA SER A 437 -4.51 -3.51 -9.26
C SER A 437 -5.08 -2.28 -8.54
N THR A 438 -6.33 -2.38 -8.08
CA THR A 438 -7.02 -1.34 -7.28
C THR A 438 -6.16 -0.90 -6.09
N ILE A 439 -5.95 0.41 -5.93
CA ILE A 439 -5.11 1.05 -4.89
C ILE A 439 -5.61 2.49 -4.70
N PRO A 440 -5.33 3.21 -3.61
CA PRO A 440 -5.71 4.63 -3.51
C PRO A 440 -5.18 5.52 -4.65
N VAL A 441 -5.90 6.59 -4.94
CA VAL A 441 -5.66 7.50 -6.07
C VAL A 441 -4.28 8.16 -6.03
N ASN A 442 -3.85 8.60 -4.85
CA ASN A 442 -2.54 9.20 -4.64
C ASN A 442 -1.42 8.22 -5.05
N ARG A 443 -1.51 6.96 -4.62
CA ARG A 443 -0.55 5.90 -4.97
C ARG A 443 -0.66 5.50 -6.44
N LEU A 444 -1.87 5.41 -6.98
CA LEU A 444 -2.08 5.20 -8.41
C LEU A 444 -1.41 6.31 -9.22
N THR A 445 -1.57 7.57 -8.81
CA THR A 445 -0.97 8.73 -9.48
C THR A 445 0.55 8.65 -9.47
N GLN A 446 1.16 8.18 -8.38
CA GLN A 446 2.59 7.91 -8.31
C GLN A 446 3.02 6.76 -9.23
N ARG A 447 2.26 5.66 -9.28
CA ARG A 447 2.48 4.53 -10.21
C ARG A 447 2.40 5.02 -11.65
N ILE A 448 1.36 5.75 -12.02
CA ILE A 448 1.19 6.37 -13.35
C ILE A 448 2.29 7.40 -13.64
N GLY A 449 2.83 8.07 -12.61
CA GLY A 449 4.02 8.92 -12.66
C GLY A 449 5.31 8.22 -13.13
N ARG A 450 5.32 6.88 -13.18
CA ARG A 450 6.43 6.10 -13.74
C ARG A 450 6.42 6.09 -15.26
N ALA A 451 5.25 6.17 -15.89
CA ALA A 451 5.12 6.21 -17.34
C ALA A 451 5.22 7.66 -17.90
N ALA A 452 5.54 7.77 -19.19
CA ALA A 452 5.51 9.05 -19.95
C ALA A 452 6.44 10.17 -19.44
N ARG A 453 7.55 9.82 -18.78
CA ARG A 453 8.46 10.80 -18.16
C ARG A 453 9.19 11.74 -19.11
N LYS A 454 9.39 11.37 -20.38
CA LYS A 454 10.10 12.19 -21.38
C LYS A 454 9.15 13.03 -22.24
N GLY A 455 7.89 13.15 -21.84
CA GLY A 455 6.87 13.88 -22.59
C GLY A 455 6.23 13.08 -23.72
N GLN A 456 6.58 11.80 -23.90
CA GLN A 456 5.91 10.91 -24.83
C GLN A 456 4.50 10.54 -24.32
N ARG A 457 3.59 10.18 -25.23
CA ARG A 457 2.29 9.62 -24.85
C ARG A 457 2.49 8.29 -24.12
N GLY A 458 1.83 8.08 -22.98
CA GLY A 458 1.89 6.84 -22.20
C GLY A 458 0.52 6.24 -21.94
N TYR A 459 0.51 5.09 -21.27
CA TYR A 459 -0.72 4.34 -21.00
C TYR A 459 -0.79 3.88 -19.55
N ALA A 460 -1.99 3.91 -18.99
CA ALA A 460 -2.27 3.47 -17.64
C ALA A 460 -3.56 2.63 -17.61
N PHE A 461 -3.47 1.45 -17.02
CA PHE A 461 -4.62 0.57 -16.80
C PHE A 461 -4.82 0.35 -15.30
N LEU A 462 -5.98 0.75 -14.78
CA LEU A 462 -6.45 0.33 -13.46
C LEU A 462 -7.35 -0.89 -13.65
N VAL A 463 -6.91 -2.05 -13.18
CA VAL A 463 -7.67 -3.29 -13.30
C VAL A 463 -8.33 -3.60 -11.98
N LEU A 464 -9.65 -3.42 -11.94
CA LEU A 464 -10.49 -3.72 -10.78
C LEU A 464 -10.47 -5.23 -10.47
N GLY A 465 -10.60 -5.57 -9.20
CA GLY A 465 -10.57 -6.95 -8.71
C GLY A 465 -11.95 -7.59 -8.59
N ASN A 466 -11.95 -8.82 -8.07
CA ASN A 466 -13.17 -9.55 -7.71
C ASN A 466 -13.37 -9.45 -6.20
N ASP A 467 -13.59 -8.22 -5.74
CA ASP A 467 -13.68 -7.83 -4.34
C ASP A 467 -14.78 -6.75 -4.15
N PRO A 468 -15.27 -6.54 -2.92
CA PRO A 468 -16.43 -5.67 -2.70
C PRO A 468 -16.18 -4.22 -3.13
N ILE A 469 -15.01 -3.67 -2.83
CA ILE A 469 -14.67 -2.29 -3.18
C ILE A 469 -14.51 -2.10 -4.70
N SER A 470 -13.96 -3.09 -5.40
CA SER A 470 -13.86 -3.06 -6.86
C SER A 470 -15.23 -3.16 -7.54
N GLN A 471 -16.18 -3.87 -6.95
CA GLN A 471 -17.56 -3.92 -7.44
C GLN A 471 -18.26 -2.56 -7.29
N TYR A 472 -18.00 -1.83 -6.20
CA TYR A 472 -18.49 -0.46 -6.04
C TYR A 472 -17.96 0.47 -7.14
N TYR A 473 -16.64 0.56 -7.30
CA TYR A 473 -16.03 1.45 -8.31
C TYR A 473 -16.27 1.02 -9.76
N LYS A 474 -16.78 -0.19 -9.98
CA LYS A 474 -17.25 -0.58 -11.31
C LYS A 474 -18.31 0.40 -11.82
N ASN A 475 -19.23 0.79 -10.94
CA ASN A 475 -20.38 1.63 -11.23
C ASN A 475 -20.18 3.08 -10.75
N HIS A 476 -19.42 3.28 -9.67
CA HIS A 476 -19.16 4.57 -9.04
C HIS A 476 -17.71 5.02 -9.28
N SER A 477 -17.31 5.13 -10.56
CA SER A 477 -15.91 5.42 -10.89
C SER A 477 -15.45 6.81 -10.49
N ASP A 478 -16.35 7.78 -10.40
CA ASP A 478 -16.02 9.16 -10.01
C ASP A 478 -15.59 9.23 -8.54
N ASP A 479 -16.31 8.54 -7.66
CA ASP A 479 -15.98 8.39 -6.24
C ASP A 479 -14.55 7.88 -6.01
N TYR A 480 -14.05 7.01 -6.91
CA TYR A 480 -12.68 6.53 -6.81
C TYR A 480 -11.70 7.70 -6.79
N PHE A 481 -11.89 8.72 -7.64
CA PHE A 481 -11.00 9.88 -7.74
C PHE A 481 -11.18 10.89 -6.60
N GLU A 482 -12.33 10.86 -5.93
CA GLU A 482 -12.64 11.69 -4.76
C GLU A 482 -12.19 11.03 -3.43
N ASP A 483 -11.99 9.72 -3.43
CA ASP A 483 -11.48 8.96 -2.28
C ASP A 483 -9.98 9.14 -2.10
N VAL A 484 -9.60 10.36 -1.72
CA VAL A 484 -8.22 10.69 -1.40
C VAL A 484 -7.89 10.16 0.00
N GLU A 485 -6.77 9.43 0.05
CA GLU A 485 -6.17 8.96 1.29
C GLU A 485 -5.68 10.16 2.10
N LYS A 486 -6.15 10.27 3.34
CA LYS A 486 -5.57 11.19 4.30
C LYS A 486 -4.32 10.57 4.89
N THR A 487 -3.17 11.13 4.54
CA THR A 487 -1.90 10.74 5.15
C THR A 487 -1.89 11.22 6.61
N TYR A 488 -1.88 10.28 7.55
CA TYR A 488 -1.97 10.54 8.99
C TYR A 488 -0.64 10.27 9.68
N ILE A 489 -0.34 11.05 10.73
CA ILE A 489 0.67 10.73 11.74
C ILE A 489 0.09 11.01 13.13
N ASP A 490 0.56 10.26 14.12
CA ASP A 490 0.23 10.49 15.52
C ASP A 490 1.50 10.86 16.29
N PRO A 491 1.83 12.17 16.43
CA PRO A 491 3.02 12.61 17.18
C PRO A 491 3.02 12.17 18.65
N ASN A 492 1.85 11.85 19.20
CA ASN A 492 1.64 11.44 20.58
C ASN A 492 1.27 9.95 20.68
N ASN A 493 1.71 9.13 19.72
CA ASN A 493 1.47 7.70 19.76
C ASN A 493 2.17 7.12 21.01
N PRO A 494 1.44 6.61 22.01
CA PRO A 494 2.02 6.20 23.29
C PRO A 494 2.96 5.00 23.14
N PHE A 495 2.72 4.13 22.16
CA PHE A 495 3.61 3.02 21.85
C PHE A 495 4.95 3.54 21.32
N VAL A 496 4.94 4.47 20.37
CA VAL A 496 6.18 5.05 19.80
C VAL A 496 6.93 5.87 20.84
N GLU A 497 6.21 6.62 21.66
CA GLU A 497 6.76 7.44 22.73
C GLU A 497 7.57 6.60 23.74
N GLU A 498 7.06 5.44 24.18
CA GLU A 498 7.76 4.55 25.12
C GLU A 498 9.18 4.22 24.63
N PHE A 499 9.34 3.84 23.35
CA PHE A 499 10.67 3.50 22.82
C PHE A 499 11.53 4.74 22.51
N GLN A 500 10.92 5.80 21.98
CA GLN A 500 11.68 6.97 21.56
C GLN A 500 12.19 7.81 22.73
N ILE A 501 11.53 7.79 23.89
CA ILE A 501 12.03 8.42 25.12
C ILE A 501 13.28 7.71 25.64
N LEU A 502 13.31 6.37 25.60
CA LEU A 502 14.53 5.61 25.92
C LEU A 502 15.67 5.97 24.96
N ALA A 503 15.38 6.05 23.67
CA ALA A 503 16.36 6.45 22.67
C ALA A 503 16.84 7.91 22.88
N MET A 504 15.96 8.84 23.27
CA MET A 504 16.30 10.22 23.64
C MET A 504 17.24 10.29 24.84
N ALA A 505 17.04 9.45 25.86
CA ALA A 505 17.93 9.37 27.01
C ALA A 505 19.32 8.84 26.62
N CYS A 506 19.36 7.85 25.72
CA CYS A 506 20.59 7.33 25.14
C CYS A 506 21.32 8.37 24.29
N ASP A 507 20.64 9.17 23.48
CA ASP A 507 21.27 10.20 22.66
C ASP A 507 22.08 11.20 23.51
N LYS A 508 21.42 11.70 24.57
CA LYS A 508 21.95 12.69 25.50
C LYS A 508 21.04 12.72 26.75
N PRO A 509 21.62 12.73 27.98
CA PRO A 509 20.84 12.80 29.21
C PRO A 509 19.76 13.90 29.15
N ILE A 510 18.53 13.54 29.51
CA ILE A 510 17.37 14.44 29.45
C ILE A 510 17.38 15.28 30.72
N SER A 511 17.32 16.61 30.61
CA SER A 511 17.22 17.45 31.81
C SER A 511 15.80 17.36 32.40
N LYS A 512 15.63 17.42 33.73
CA LYS A 512 14.29 17.27 34.36
C LYS A 512 13.24 18.29 33.91
N HIS A 513 13.67 19.45 33.39
CA HIS A 513 12.77 20.48 32.86
C HIS A 513 12.58 20.39 31.34
N GLU A 514 13.33 19.51 30.68
CA GLU A 514 13.23 19.19 29.26
C GLU A 514 12.14 18.14 29.06
N LEU A 515 11.39 18.20 27.96
CA LEU A 515 10.37 17.19 27.60
C LEU A 515 9.26 17.01 28.65
N LYS A 516 8.73 18.10 29.20
CA LYS A 516 7.63 18.05 30.19
C LYS A 516 6.39 17.33 29.65
N GLU A 517 6.17 17.41 28.35
CA GLU A 517 5.08 16.72 27.66
C GLU A 517 5.17 15.19 27.74
N HIS A 518 6.34 14.62 28.12
CA HIS A 518 6.61 13.18 28.17
C HIS A 518 6.85 12.68 29.62
N GLN A 519 6.47 13.47 30.63
CA GLN A 519 6.83 13.22 32.02
C GLN A 519 6.29 11.87 32.55
N GLU A 520 5.05 11.51 32.22
CA GLU A 520 4.44 10.25 32.66
C GLU A 520 5.22 9.02 32.15
N VAL A 521 5.63 9.05 30.88
CA VAL A 521 6.41 7.97 30.26
C VAL A 521 7.82 7.90 30.87
N ILE A 522 8.44 9.04 31.15
CA ILE A 522 9.73 9.10 31.85
C ILE A 522 9.62 8.48 33.25
N GLU A 523 8.60 8.86 34.02
CA GLU A 523 8.36 8.32 35.37
C GLU A 523 8.14 6.80 35.34
N HIS A 524 7.38 6.30 34.37
CA HIS A 524 7.21 4.86 34.14
C HIS A 524 8.53 4.14 33.88
N HIS A 525 9.42 4.71 33.05
CA HIS A 525 10.73 4.13 32.81
C HIS A 525 11.69 4.24 34.00
N ILE A 526 11.54 5.23 34.86
CA ILE A 526 12.25 5.31 36.15
C ILE A 526 11.83 4.16 37.05
N ILE A 527 10.51 3.91 37.17
CA ILE A 527 9.96 2.80 37.98
C ILE A 527 10.46 1.44 37.47
N LYS A 528 10.52 1.25 36.14
CA LYS A 528 11.08 0.03 35.51
C LYS A 528 12.62 -0.04 35.55
N GLU A 529 13.27 1.01 36.04
CA GLU A 529 14.73 1.23 36.07
C GLU A 529 15.40 1.18 34.67
N ASN A 530 14.63 1.45 33.61
CA ASN A 530 15.17 1.59 32.26
C ASN A 530 15.96 2.90 32.12
N VAL A 531 15.58 3.90 32.90
CA VAL A 531 16.33 5.15 33.09
C VAL A 531 16.45 5.43 34.59
N ILE A 532 17.41 6.28 34.96
CA ILE A 532 17.69 6.62 36.35
C ILE A 532 17.74 8.14 36.47
N GLU A 533 17.15 8.69 37.53
CA GLU A 533 17.31 10.12 37.86
C GLU A 533 18.63 10.33 38.63
N SER A 534 19.51 11.17 38.09
CA SER A 534 20.79 11.54 38.71
C SER A 534 21.13 13.00 38.40
N ASN A 535 21.44 13.79 39.42
CA ASN A 535 21.84 15.20 39.28
C ASN A 535 20.89 16.06 38.41
N ASN A 536 19.57 15.98 38.66
CA ASN A 536 18.51 16.63 37.86
C ASN A 536 18.49 16.25 36.37
N ARG A 537 19.05 15.09 36.02
CA ARG A 537 19.03 14.52 34.68
C ARG A 537 18.53 13.08 34.71
N ILE A 538 17.86 12.70 33.64
CA ILE A 538 17.48 11.32 33.37
C ILE A 538 18.60 10.71 32.52
N ILE A 539 19.25 9.69 33.08
CA ILE A 539 20.34 8.95 32.43
C ILE A 539 19.86 7.56 32.01
N PRO A 540 20.34 7.03 30.87
CA PRO A 540 19.93 5.72 30.37
C PRO A 540 20.58 4.58 31.15
N ASN A 541 19.82 3.52 31.41
CA ASN A 541 20.37 2.21 31.76
C ASN A 541 20.64 1.42 30.47
N PHE A 542 21.86 1.53 29.93
CA PHE A 542 22.19 0.95 28.62
C PHE A 542 21.98 -0.56 28.53
N GLU A 543 22.21 -1.33 29.60
CA GLU A 543 22.03 -2.79 29.56
C GLU A 543 20.56 -3.15 29.34
N LYS A 544 19.65 -2.54 30.11
CA LYS A 544 18.21 -2.75 29.95
C LYS A 544 17.69 -2.20 28.62
N ILE A 545 18.09 -0.98 28.26
CA ILE A 545 17.62 -0.32 27.04
C ILE A 545 18.07 -1.09 25.78
N ASN A 546 19.28 -1.65 25.76
CA ASN A 546 19.77 -2.44 24.62
C ASN A 546 18.86 -3.64 24.33
N LEU A 547 18.33 -4.32 25.35
CA LEU A 547 17.41 -5.45 25.15
C LEU A 547 16.08 -5.01 24.54
N ILE A 548 15.62 -3.79 24.88
CA ILE A 548 14.35 -3.23 24.42
C ILE A 548 14.48 -2.67 22.99
N LEU A 549 15.47 -1.81 22.75
CA LEU A 549 15.61 -1.07 21.49
C LEU A 549 16.20 -1.90 20.35
N ASN A 550 16.95 -2.96 20.62
CA ASN A 550 17.43 -3.85 19.54
C ASN A 550 16.29 -4.64 18.88
N ASP A 551 15.21 -4.88 19.61
CA ASP A 551 14.00 -5.54 19.10
C ASP A 551 13.00 -4.53 18.48
N TYR A 552 13.24 -3.23 18.63
CA TYR A 552 12.35 -2.18 18.16
C TYR A 552 12.61 -1.79 16.70
N SER A 553 11.54 -1.74 15.91
CA SER A 553 11.58 -1.28 14.53
C SER A 553 10.83 0.03 14.38
N ILE A 554 11.53 1.07 13.90
CA ILE A 554 10.91 2.39 13.67
C ILE A 554 9.84 2.37 12.58
N ARG A 555 9.73 1.29 11.80
CA ARG A 555 8.76 1.16 10.72
C ARG A 555 7.43 0.55 11.19
N GLY A 556 7.25 0.28 12.49
CA GLY A 556 6.03 -0.33 13.05
C GLY A 556 5.85 -1.80 12.67
N ILE A 557 6.90 -2.40 12.13
CA ILE A 557 6.97 -3.77 11.64
C ILE A 557 7.44 -4.59 12.85
N GLY A 558 6.59 -5.50 13.36
CA GLY A 558 6.91 -6.37 14.50
C GLY A 558 8.19 -7.20 14.31
N LYS A 559 8.49 -8.10 15.26
CA LYS A 559 9.68 -8.97 15.10
C LYS A 559 9.60 -9.74 13.78
N SER A 560 10.74 -9.94 13.13
CA SER A 560 10.80 -10.66 11.84
C SER A 560 11.38 -12.06 12.01
N ILE A 561 10.83 -13.01 11.27
CA ILE A 561 11.27 -14.40 11.13
C ILE A 561 12.16 -14.50 9.90
N ASP A 562 13.42 -14.88 10.12
CA ASP A 562 14.39 -15.09 9.04
C ASP A 562 14.15 -16.41 8.31
N ILE A 563 14.20 -16.39 6.97
CA ILE A 563 13.92 -17.56 6.13
C ILE A 563 15.21 -18.13 5.56
N PHE A 564 15.47 -19.41 5.83
CA PHE A 564 16.68 -20.13 5.42
C PHE A 564 16.37 -21.24 4.42
N LEU A 565 17.19 -21.32 3.36
CA LEU A 565 17.23 -22.42 2.40
C LEU A 565 18.65 -23.00 2.38
N ASN A 566 18.79 -24.29 2.69
CA ASN A 566 20.09 -24.98 2.77
C ASN A 566 21.13 -24.22 3.61
N GLY A 567 20.71 -23.68 4.76
CA GLY A 567 21.57 -22.93 5.69
C GLY A 567 21.89 -21.48 5.28
N LYS A 568 21.45 -21.02 4.11
CA LYS A 568 21.62 -19.63 3.67
C LYS A 568 20.33 -18.83 3.87
N LYS A 569 20.45 -17.63 4.44
CA LYS A 569 19.31 -16.69 4.51
C LYS A 569 18.92 -16.26 3.10
N VAL A 570 17.65 -16.43 2.77
CA VAL A 570 17.08 -16.13 1.44
C VAL A 570 15.98 -15.07 1.46
N GLY A 571 15.49 -14.72 2.65
CA GLY A 571 14.48 -13.68 2.86
C GLY A 571 14.07 -13.61 4.34
N ASP A 572 12.99 -12.89 4.61
CA ASP A 572 12.41 -12.67 5.93
C ASP A 572 10.90 -12.38 5.81
N ARG A 573 10.18 -12.52 6.93
CA ARG A 573 8.78 -12.12 7.10
C ARG A 573 8.49 -11.60 8.49
N THR A 574 7.61 -10.61 8.59
CA THR A 574 7.28 -9.93 9.85
C THR A 574 6.10 -10.59 10.58
N LEU A 575 6.16 -10.65 11.91
CA LEU A 575 5.01 -10.96 12.77
C LEU A 575 3.92 -9.87 12.73
N PRO A 576 2.64 -10.23 12.85
CA PRO A 576 2.12 -11.59 13.05
C PRO A 576 2.02 -12.43 11.76
N ILE A 577 2.06 -11.81 10.58
CA ILE A 577 1.86 -12.46 9.27
C ILE A 577 2.82 -13.64 9.04
N ALA A 578 4.02 -13.60 9.60
CA ALA A 578 4.95 -14.72 9.53
C ALA A 578 4.38 -16.02 10.12
N LEU A 579 3.51 -15.98 11.14
CA LEU A 579 2.87 -17.18 11.69
C LEU A 579 1.84 -17.78 10.72
N GLU A 580 1.23 -16.95 9.88
CA GLU A 580 0.26 -17.37 8.86
C GLU A 580 0.93 -17.94 7.59
N GLU A 581 2.08 -17.40 7.19
CA GLU A 581 2.75 -17.79 5.95
C GLU A 581 3.92 -18.76 6.15
N LEU A 582 4.46 -18.87 7.37
CA LEU A 582 5.62 -19.69 7.72
C LEU A 582 5.30 -20.77 8.76
N HIS A 583 4.02 -21.08 9.04
CA HIS A 583 3.71 -22.26 9.83
C HIS A 583 4.26 -23.54 9.19
N LYS A 584 4.40 -24.60 9.99
CA LYS A 584 4.83 -25.92 9.50
C LYS A 584 3.95 -26.36 8.32
N ASP A 585 4.60 -26.89 7.29
CA ASP A 585 4.00 -27.33 6.01
C ASP A 585 3.43 -26.24 5.09
N ALA A 586 3.51 -24.95 5.45
CA ALA A 586 3.08 -23.85 4.59
C ALA A 586 3.82 -23.84 3.24
N ILE A 587 3.12 -23.43 2.17
CA ILE A 587 3.71 -23.28 0.83
C ILE A 587 4.12 -21.83 0.63
N TYR A 588 5.43 -21.58 0.67
CA TYR A 588 6.02 -20.26 0.57
C TYR A 588 6.54 -19.95 -0.84
N PHE A 589 6.25 -18.75 -1.34
CA PHE A 589 6.67 -18.28 -2.67
C PHE A 589 7.87 -17.33 -2.58
N LEU A 590 8.93 -17.65 -3.32
CA LEU A 590 10.15 -16.86 -3.36
C LEU A 590 10.75 -16.79 -4.77
N ALA A 591 10.73 -15.59 -5.38
CA ALA A 591 11.31 -15.28 -6.69
C ALA A 591 10.82 -16.21 -7.82
N GLY A 592 9.50 -16.44 -7.87
CA GLY A 592 8.81 -17.27 -8.85
C GLY A 592 8.97 -18.77 -8.61
N SER A 593 9.58 -19.17 -7.50
CA SER A 593 9.75 -20.56 -7.08
C SER A 593 8.93 -20.84 -5.82
N ARG A 594 8.45 -22.09 -5.68
CA ARG A 594 7.71 -22.54 -4.50
C ARG A 594 8.60 -23.37 -3.60
N TYR A 595 8.35 -23.25 -2.32
CA TYR A 595 9.03 -23.97 -1.26
C TYR A 595 7.99 -24.44 -0.24
N LYS A 596 8.29 -25.53 0.45
CA LYS A 596 7.53 -25.96 1.62
C LYS A 596 8.29 -25.56 2.87
N VAL A 597 7.58 -25.05 3.87
CA VAL A 597 8.15 -24.75 5.17
C VAL A 597 8.32 -26.04 5.95
N LYS A 598 9.57 -26.38 6.24
CA LYS A 598 9.95 -27.61 6.94
C LYS A 598 9.89 -27.43 8.46
N GLU A 599 10.28 -26.26 8.93
CA GLU A 599 10.42 -25.96 10.35
C GLU A 599 10.19 -24.47 10.57
N LEU A 600 9.41 -24.14 11.60
CA LEU A 600 9.31 -22.81 12.19
C LEU A 600 9.77 -22.92 13.64
N ASN A 601 10.79 -22.17 14.00
CA ASN A 601 11.19 -22.01 15.39
C ASN A 601 10.72 -20.64 15.84
N TYR A 602 9.70 -20.63 16.71
CA TYR A 602 9.04 -19.50 17.35
C TYR A 602 8.25 -20.03 18.55
N PRO A 603 8.20 -19.35 19.71
CA PRO A 603 8.82 -18.05 20.02
C PRO A 603 10.28 -18.12 20.51
N GLU A 604 10.85 -19.32 20.71
CA GLU A 604 12.20 -19.48 21.28
C GLU A 604 13.31 -18.84 20.44
N LYS A 605 13.20 -18.96 19.11
CA LYS A 605 14.06 -18.28 18.12
C LYS A 605 13.14 -17.65 17.07
N ASN A 606 13.70 -16.87 16.14
CA ASN A 606 12.93 -16.18 15.10
C ASN A 606 13.39 -16.60 13.69
N TYR A 607 13.21 -17.87 13.34
CA TYR A 607 13.57 -18.35 11.99
C TYR A 607 12.67 -19.47 11.46
N ALA A 608 12.60 -19.57 10.13
CA ALA A 608 11.96 -20.66 9.40
C ALA A 608 12.95 -21.31 8.40
N LYS A 609 12.87 -22.63 8.25
CA LYS A 609 13.61 -23.38 7.23
C LYS A 609 12.66 -23.85 6.14
N ILE A 610 13.04 -23.60 4.89
CA ILE A 610 12.26 -23.99 3.72
C ILE A 610 13.01 -25.01 2.86
N GLU A 611 12.26 -25.86 2.16
CA GLU A 611 12.80 -26.84 1.22
C GLU A 611 12.12 -26.74 -0.14
N ARG A 612 12.82 -27.16 -1.20
CA ARG A 612 12.30 -27.10 -2.58
C ARG A 612 11.24 -28.17 -2.79
N ILE A 613 10.16 -27.79 -3.45
CA ILE A 613 9.13 -28.71 -3.93
C ILE A 613 9.11 -28.77 -5.47
N PRO A 614 8.48 -29.81 -6.06
CA PRO A 614 8.34 -29.93 -7.50
C PRO A 614 7.72 -28.69 -8.17
N LYS A 615 8.18 -28.37 -9.39
CA LYS A 615 7.70 -27.21 -10.16
C LYS A 615 6.25 -27.34 -10.65
N ASP A 616 5.62 -28.47 -10.45
CA ASP A 616 4.24 -28.77 -10.82
C ASP A 616 3.33 -28.93 -9.59
N TYR A 617 3.85 -28.77 -8.37
CA TYR A 617 3.06 -28.90 -7.14
C TYR A 617 1.81 -27.99 -7.16
N PRO A 618 0.59 -28.56 -7.15
CA PRO A 618 -0.59 -27.80 -7.60
C PRO A 618 -1.21 -26.92 -6.51
N TYR A 619 -0.73 -26.94 -5.28
CA TYR A 619 -1.38 -26.27 -4.14
C TYR A 619 -0.57 -25.08 -3.56
N TYR A 620 -1.29 -24.19 -2.86
CA TYR A 620 -0.76 -23.24 -1.87
C TYR A 620 -1.58 -23.32 -0.57
N THR A 621 -1.10 -22.72 0.52
CA THR A 621 -1.76 -22.79 1.84
C THR A 621 -2.37 -21.45 2.23
N LYS A 622 -3.48 -21.49 2.98
CA LYS A 622 -4.07 -20.35 3.70
C LYS A 622 -4.28 -20.76 5.16
N SER A 623 -3.81 -19.96 6.12
CA SER A 623 -3.97 -20.21 7.55
C SER A 623 -5.42 -20.06 8.02
N LEU A 624 -5.75 -20.77 9.10
CA LEU A 624 -6.97 -20.62 9.89
C LEU A 624 -6.59 -19.95 11.22
N THR A 625 -7.30 -18.89 11.58
CA THR A 625 -6.96 -18.02 12.71
C THR A 625 -8.15 -17.71 13.59
N GLU A 626 -7.91 -17.60 14.88
CA GLU A 626 -8.86 -17.16 15.92
C GLU A 626 -8.25 -15.93 16.61
N GLU A 627 -9.07 -14.91 16.87
CA GLU A 627 -8.63 -13.62 17.42
C GLU A 627 -9.59 -13.14 18.53
N TRP A 628 -9.05 -12.55 19.60
CA TRP A 628 -9.81 -12.03 20.74
C TRP A 628 -9.42 -10.58 21.06
N PRO A 629 -10.38 -9.64 21.19
CA PRO A 629 -10.10 -8.25 21.52
C PRO A 629 -10.40 -7.91 22.99
N THR A 630 -9.53 -7.14 23.62
CA THR A 630 -9.76 -6.50 24.93
C THR A 630 -9.63 -4.99 24.83
N ILE A 631 -10.62 -4.23 25.32
CA ILE A 631 -10.56 -2.76 25.40
C ILE A 631 -9.71 -2.36 26.61
N GLU A 632 -8.53 -1.78 26.38
CA GLU A 632 -7.70 -1.25 27.47
C GLU A 632 -8.06 0.19 27.83
N THR A 633 -8.36 1.02 26.82
CA THR A 633 -8.62 2.45 27.02
C THR A 633 -9.50 2.98 25.90
N VAL A 634 -10.51 3.78 26.24
CA VAL A 634 -11.31 4.54 25.26
C VAL A 634 -10.72 5.94 25.12
N PHE A 635 -10.30 6.32 23.92
CA PHE A 635 -9.76 7.64 23.63
C PHE A 635 -10.86 8.65 23.28
N GLU A 636 -11.75 8.26 22.37
CA GLU A 636 -12.82 9.12 21.86
C GLU A 636 -14.11 8.30 21.70
N LYS A 637 -15.25 8.96 21.87
CA LYS A 637 -16.58 8.43 21.53
C LYS A 637 -17.34 9.44 20.70
N ARG A 638 -18.13 8.96 19.74
CA ARG A 638 -19.08 9.80 18.99
C ARG A 638 -20.26 8.98 18.50
N ASN A 639 -21.28 9.69 18.03
CA ASN A 639 -22.38 9.08 17.29
C ASN A 639 -22.07 9.11 15.78
N ALA A 640 -22.40 8.05 15.07
CA ALA A 640 -22.28 7.96 13.62
C ALA A 640 -23.49 7.18 13.06
N GLY A 641 -24.40 7.85 12.35
CA GLY A 641 -25.61 7.18 11.85
C GLY A 641 -26.52 6.65 12.96
N GLY A 642 -26.60 7.31 14.10
CA GLY A 642 -27.43 6.88 15.24
C GLY A 642 -26.74 5.94 16.21
N ILE A 643 -25.71 5.19 15.79
CA ILE A 643 -24.97 4.25 16.65
C ILE A 643 -23.80 4.92 17.39
N GLU A 644 -23.49 4.47 18.61
CA GLU A 644 -22.26 4.86 19.31
C GLU A 644 -21.05 4.09 18.77
N ILE A 645 -19.99 4.82 18.44
CA ILE A 645 -18.69 4.29 18.03
C ILE A 645 -17.60 4.87 18.95
N ALA A 646 -16.66 4.04 19.36
CA ALA A 646 -15.51 4.43 20.17
C ALA A 646 -14.20 4.15 19.43
N PHE A 647 -13.21 5.04 19.59
CA PHE A 647 -11.82 4.81 19.21
C PHE A 647 -11.01 4.44 20.44
N CYS A 648 -10.35 3.29 20.41
CA CYS A 648 -9.83 2.61 21.59
C CYS A 648 -8.38 2.15 21.40
N LYS A 649 -7.68 1.98 22.53
CA LYS A 649 -6.52 1.11 22.67
C LYS A 649 -7.02 -0.32 22.88
N LEU A 650 -6.56 -1.24 22.05
CA LEU A 650 -6.98 -2.64 22.08
C LEU A 650 -5.77 -3.54 22.33
N HIS A 651 -5.96 -4.57 23.14
CA HIS A 651 -5.07 -5.73 23.22
C HIS A 651 -5.70 -6.85 22.40
N ILE A 652 -4.97 -7.34 21.39
CA ILE A 652 -5.43 -8.38 20.47
C ILE A 652 -4.64 -9.64 20.73
N GLU A 653 -5.33 -10.72 21.05
CA GLU A 653 -4.76 -12.06 21.15
C GLU A 653 -5.08 -12.82 19.85
N LYS A 654 -4.08 -13.41 19.21
CA LYS A 654 -4.21 -14.12 17.94
C LYS A 654 -3.64 -15.53 18.02
N LYS A 655 -4.35 -16.47 17.40
CA LYS A 655 -4.01 -17.89 17.38
C LYS A 655 -4.14 -18.48 15.98
N VAL A 656 -3.06 -19.02 15.42
CA VAL A 656 -3.07 -19.83 14.19
C VAL A 656 -3.20 -21.29 14.59
N TYR A 657 -4.35 -21.91 14.34
CA TYR A 657 -4.64 -23.28 14.78
C TYR A 657 -4.58 -24.31 13.65
N GLY A 658 -4.61 -23.88 12.39
CA GLY A 658 -4.65 -24.77 11.24
C GLY A 658 -4.40 -24.04 9.92
N TYR A 659 -4.57 -24.76 8.81
CA TYR A 659 -4.53 -24.21 7.46
C TYR A 659 -5.38 -25.03 6.48
N VAL A 660 -5.66 -24.47 5.31
CA VAL A 660 -6.32 -25.14 4.18
C VAL A 660 -5.40 -25.18 2.96
N ASN A 661 -5.41 -26.30 2.23
CA ASN A 661 -4.73 -26.43 0.93
C ASN A 661 -5.65 -25.97 -0.21
N ILE A 662 -5.19 -25.00 -1.01
CA ILE A 662 -5.95 -24.42 -2.12
C ILE A 662 -5.23 -24.71 -3.44
N GLU A 663 -5.96 -25.21 -4.44
CA GLU A 663 -5.43 -25.49 -5.76
C GLU A 663 -5.15 -24.19 -6.55
N LEU A 664 -4.00 -24.14 -7.24
CA LEU A 664 -3.57 -23.01 -8.03
C LEU A 664 -4.56 -22.71 -9.17
N GLY A 665 -5.28 -21.59 -9.04
CA GLY A 665 -6.24 -21.13 -10.03
C GLY A 665 -7.70 -21.27 -9.60
N GLN A 666 -7.96 -21.90 -8.46
CA GLN A 666 -9.27 -21.88 -7.81
C GLN A 666 -9.38 -20.71 -6.82
N GLU A 667 -10.61 -20.27 -6.55
CA GLU A 667 -10.93 -19.33 -5.48
C GLU A 667 -11.24 -20.09 -4.16
N VAL A 668 -11.23 -19.36 -3.05
CA VAL A 668 -10.95 -19.78 -1.65
C VAL A 668 -11.95 -20.77 -1.01
N THR A 669 -12.93 -21.30 -1.73
CA THR A 669 -14.09 -21.94 -1.07
C THR A 669 -13.98 -23.44 -0.78
N GLN A 670 -12.93 -24.15 -1.24
CA GLN A 670 -12.80 -25.61 -1.01
C GLN A 670 -11.34 -26.03 -0.84
N GLY A 671 -10.91 -26.20 0.41
CA GLY A 671 -9.60 -26.76 0.75
C GLY A 671 -9.73 -27.72 1.93
N GLN A 672 -8.92 -28.77 1.95
CA GLN A 672 -8.88 -29.69 3.09
C GLN A 672 -8.28 -28.96 4.31
N LYS A 673 -9.04 -28.87 5.40
CA LYS A 673 -8.57 -28.32 6.68
C LYS A 673 -7.54 -29.27 7.29
N VAL A 674 -6.41 -28.72 7.73
CA VAL A 674 -5.32 -29.41 8.42
C VAL A 674 -5.04 -28.66 9.72
N MET A 675 -5.24 -29.32 10.86
CA MET A 675 -4.94 -28.73 12.16
C MET A 675 -3.45 -28.84 12.46
N LEU A 676 -2.89 -27.81 13.12
CA LEU A 676 -1.51 -27.84 13.61
C LEU A 676 -1.43 -28.68 14.89
N ASP A 677 -0.31 -29.37 15.09
CA ASP A 677 -0.05 -30.14 16.32
C ASP A 677 -0.13 -29.28 17.58
N LYS A 678 0.33 -28.03 17.47
CA LYS A 678 0.25 -26.99 18.49
C LYS A 678 -0.12 -25.66 17.81
N PRO A 679 -1.13 -24.93 18.29
CA PRO A 679 -1.44 -23.59 17.79
C PRO A 679 -0.26 -22.62 17.98
N LEU A 680 -0.11 -21.67 17.07
CA LEU A 680 0.85 -20.57 17.19
C LEU A 680 0.12 -19.35 17.76
N GLU A 681 0.58 -18.85 18.89
CA GLU A 681 -0.06 -17.75 19.61
C GLU A 681 0.82 -16.49 19.56
N TYR A 682 0.15 -15.34 19.47
CA TYR A 682 0.77 -14.02 19.48
C TYR A 682 -0.23 -12.98 19.96
N ASP A 683 0.19 -12.11 20.86
CA ASP A 683 -0.61 -10.98 21.29
C ASP A 683 0.12 -9.65 21.03
N PHE A 684 -0.66 -8.59 20.85
CA PHE A 684 -0.11 -7.25 20.63
C PHE A 684 -1.11 -6.16 21.01
N ILE A 685 -0.56 -5.00 21.38
CA ILE A 685 -1.32 -3.77 21.61
C ILE A 685 -1.43 -3.00 20.30
N THR A 686 -2.62 -2.50 20.01
CA THR A 686 -2.91 -1.68 18.84
C THR A 686 -4.02 -0.65 19.12
N LYS A 687 -4.42 0.10 18.09
CA LYS A 687 -5.58 0.98 18.12
C LYS A 687 -6.68 0.44 17.20
N GLY A 688 -7.92 0.69 17.56
CA GLY A 688 -9.07 0.26 16.78
C GLY A 688 -10.34 1.01 17.13
N ILE A 689 -11.39 0.69 16.40
CA ILE A 689 -12.75 1.13 16.71
C ILE A 689 -13.59 -0.05 17.20
N VAL A 690 -14.60 0.27 18.00
CA VAL A 690 -15.68 -0.65 18.36
C VAL A 690 -17.01 0.08 18.19
N PHE A 691 -18.00 -0.61 17.65
CA PHE A 691 -19.38 -0.14 17.57
C PHE A 691 -20.34 -1.29 17.84
N HIS A 692 -21.56 -0.94 18.26
CA HIS A 692 -22.64 -1.90 18.49
C HIS A 692 -23.63 -1.83 17.33
N ALA A 693 -23.68 -2.88 16.51
CA ALA A 693 -24.58 -2.97 15.37
C ALA A 693 -26.02 -3.25 15.82
N PRO A 694 -27.05 -2.66 15.16
CA PRO A 694 -28.45 -2.98 15.45
C PRO A 694 -28.79 -4.42 15.06
N ARG A 695 -29.73 -5.04 15.78
CA ARG A 695 -30.17 -6.42 15.50
C ARG A 695 -30.94 -6.53 14.17
N PRO A 696 -30.68 -7.51 13.29
CA PRO A 696 -31.39 -7.71 12.01
C PRO A 696 -32.75 -8.41 12.19
N LEU A 697 -33.68 -7.77 12.93
CA LEU A 697 -34.95 -8.37 13.36
C LEU A 697 -35.79 -8.96 12.21
N LYS A 698 -35.86 -8.31 11.04
CA LYS A 698 -36.73 -8.78 9.96
C LYS A 698 -36.21 -10.10 9.38
N ILE A 699 -34.95 -10.12 8.95
CA ILE A 699 -34.34 -11.31 8.35
C ILE A 699 -34.17 -12.43 9.37
N MET A 700 -33.88 -12.09 10.63
CA MET A 700 -33.78 -13.05 11.73
C MET A 700 -35.12 -13.75 11.99
N ASN A 701 -36.23 -13.02 12.12
CA ASN A 701 -37.55 -13.60 12.36
C ASN A 701 -38.08 -14.46 11.19
N GLU A 702 -37.53 -14.29 9.99
CA GLU A 702 -37.84 -15.09 8.81
C GLU A 702 -36.95 -16.35 8.69
N SER A 703 -35.90 -16.49 9.52
CA SER A 703 -34.91 -17.57 9.50
C SER A 703 -35.30 -18.75 10.38
N GLU A 704 -34.91 -19.97 9.98
CA GLU A 704 -35.06 -21.17 10.84
C GLU A 704 -34.05 -21.20 12.00
N ASP A 705 -32.88 -20.58 11.81
CA ASP A 705 -31.84 -20.44 12.81
C ASP A 705 -31.56 -18.94 13.04
N GLU A 706 -32.16 -18.39 14.10
CA GLU A 706 -32.08 -16.96 14.43
C GLU A 706 -30.65 -16.58 14.85
N GLU A 707 -30.01 -17.37 15.71
CA GLU A 707 -28.68 -17.10 16.25
C GLU A 707 -27.61 -17.14 15.14
N TYR A 708 -27.68 -18.13 14.25
CA TYR A 708 -26.78 -18.21 13.10
C TYR A 708 -26.93 -16.99 12.19
N THR A 709 -28.16 -16.58 11.88
CA THR A 709 -28.47 -15.46 10.96
C THR A 709 -28.08 -14.11 11.55
N GLU A 710 -28.25 -13.94 12.86
CA GLU A 710 -27.80 -12.76 13.60
C GLU A 710 -26.26 -12.66 13.60
N ALA A 711 -25.58 -13.69 14.11
CA ALA A 711 -24.11 -13.66 14.21
C ALA A 711 -23.44 -13.56 12.83
N SER A 712 -23.95 -14.31 11.84
CA SER A 712 -23.45 -14.27 10.46
C SER A 712 -23.72 -12.91 9.78
N GLY A 713 -24.73 -12.17 10.22
CA GLY A 713 -25.02 -10.79 9.81
C GLY A 713 -23.97 -9.81 10.30
N TYR A 714 -23.58 -9.89 11.57
CA TYR A 714 -22.53 -9.05 12.15
C TYR A 714 -21.17 -9.33 11.52
N HIS A 715 -20.81 -10.61 11.35
CA HIS A 715 -19.55 -11.00 10.68
C HIS A 715 -19.50 -10.53 9.23
N ALA A 716 -20.60 -10.65 8.48
CA ALA A 716 -20.67 -10.07 7.15
C ALA A 716 -20.55 -8.53 7.18
N THR A 717 -21.21 -7.85 8.14
CA THR A 717 -21.12 -6.40 8.29
C THR A 717 -19.68 -5.94 8.58
N GLU A 718 -18.97 -6.63 9.46
CA GLU A 718 -17.54 -6.42 9.73
C GLU A 718 -16.72 -6.46 8.44
N HIS A 719 -16.85 -7.53 7.65
CA HIS A 719 -16.15 -7.66 6.36
C HIS A 719 -16.43 -6.49 5.43
N ILE A 720 -17.71 -6.13 5.27
CA ILE A 720 -18.12 -5.11 4.31
C ILE A 720 -17.61 -3.73 4.75
N VAL A 721 -17.65 -3.41 6.05
CA VAL A 721 -17.13 -2.14 6.57
C VAL A 721 -15.62 -2.05 6.37
N ILE A 722 -14.87 -3.12 6.64
CA ILE A 722 -13.42 -3.16 6.39
C ILE A 722 -13.11 -2.99 4.90
N GLU A 723 -13.78 -3.75 4.03
CA GLU A 723 -13.52 -3.68 2.58
C GLU A 723 -14.01 -2.35 1.97
N GLY A 724 -15.14 -1.81 2.43
CA GLY A 724 -15.66 -0.49 2.05
C GLY A 724 -14.73 0.65 2.48
N SER A 725 -14.01 0.48 3.59
CA SER A 725 -13.03 1.46 4.07
C SER A 725 -11.76 1.56 3.22
N ASN A 726 -11.48 0.59 2.35
CA ASN A 726 -10.17 0.37 1.75
C ASN A 726 -9.53 1.62 1.11
N MET A 727 -10.21 2.33 0.21
CA MET A 727 -9.63 3.55 -0.38
C MET A 727 -9.65 4.74 0.57
N ILE A 728 -10.62 4.79 1.48
CA ILE A 728 -10.72 5.86 2.50
C ILE A 728 -9.51 5.78 3.43
N THR A 729 -9.18 4.59 3.93
CA THR A 729 -8.09 4.40 4.90
C THR A 729 -6.70 4.45 4.29
N GLY A 730 -6.56 4.40 2.95
CA GLY A 730 -5.26 4.47 2.28
C GLY A 730 -4.76 3.16 1.69
N GLY A 731 -5.67 2.27 1.29
CA GLY A 731 -5.30 0.97 0.73
C GLY A 731 -4.82 -0.02 1.79
N VAL A 732 -4.88 0.42 3.05
CA VAL A 732 -4.46 -0.27 4.27
C VAL A 732 -5.65 -0.94 4.94
N SER A 733 -6.79 -1.12 4.25
CA SER A 733 -7.74 -2.12 4.76
C SER A 733 -7.01 -3.44 4.94
N GLN A 734 -6.02 -3.76 4.07
CA GLN A 734 -5.08 -4.88 4.18
C GLN A 734 -4.25 -4.93 5.47
N ASP A 735 -4.23 -3.84 6.23
CA ASP A 735 -3.62 -3.71 7.55
C ASP A 735 -4.67 -3.49 8.65
N LEU A 736 -5.97 -3.70 8.37
CA LEU A 736 -7.06 -3.74 9.37
C LEU A 736 -7.49 -5.18 9.64
N GLY A 737 -7.58 -5.56 10.92
CA GLY A 737 -8.27 -6.76 11.40
C GLY A 737 -9.70 -6.46 11.80
N GLY A 738 -10.53 -7.50 11.91
CA GLY A 738 -11.93 -7.41 12.25
C GLY A 738 -12.35 -8.55 13.15
N ILE A 739 -13.15 -8.25 14.17
CA ILE A 739 -13.74 -9.25 15.07
C ILE A 739 -15.19 -8.88 15.37
N SER A 740 -16.12 -9.74 15.00
CA SER A 740 -17.51 -9.71 15.46
C SER A 740 -17.74 -10.74 16.56
N LEU A 741 -18.30 -10.32 17.69
CA LEU A 741 -18.50 -11.20 18.85
C LEU A 741 -19.88 -11.89 18.84
N GLY A 742 -20.03 -12.93 18.02
CA GLY A 742 -21.21 -13.79 18.04
C GLY A 742 -22.50 -12.99 17.84
N THR A 743 -23.48 -13.16 18.73
CA THR A 743 -24.78 -12.44 18.69
C THR A 743 -24.79 -11.15 19.52
N SER A 744 -23.66 -10.72 20.11
CA SER A 744 -23.62 -9.51 20.96
C SER A 744 -23.82 -8.21 20.19
N GLY A 745 -23.65 -8.23 18.87
CA GLY A 745 -23.66 -7.03 18.02
C GLY A 745 -22.40 -6.17 18.12
N LEU A 746 -21.43 -6.52 18.96
CA LEU A 746 -20.15 -5.80 19.04
C LEU A 746 -19.25 -6.17 17.86
N ILE A 747 -18.83 -5.15 17.10
CA ILE A 747 -17.91 -5.28 15.98
C ILE A 747 -16.69 -4.41 16.25
N PHE A 748 -15.52 -5.05 16.28
CA PHE A 748 -14.21 -4.44 16.43
C PHE A 748 -13.51 -4.37 15.07
N ILE A 749 -12.93 -3.22 14.75
CA ILE A 749 -12.06 -3.05 13.57
C ILE A 749 -10.78 -2.36 14.02
N TYR A 750 -9.63 -2.99 13.85
CA TYR A 750 -8.39 -2.53 14.46
C TYR A 750 -7.21 -2.57 13.50
N ASP A 751 -6.18 -1.79 13.81
CA ASP A 751 -4.93 -1.79 13.05
C ASP A 751 -4.15 -3.08 13.32
N GLY A 752 -3.86 -3.88 12.29
CA GLY A 752 -3.06 -5.10 12.34
C GLY A 752 -1.56 -4.88 12.59
N ALA A 753 -1.12 -3.62 12.72
CA ALA A 753 0.23 -3.26 13.10
C ALA A 753 0.31 -2.90 14.59
N ILE A 754 1.38 -3.35 15.26
CA ILE A 754 1.63 -3.05 16.68
C ILE A 754 1.70 -1.53 16.89
N GLY A 755 0.94 -1.01 17.86
CA GLY A 755 0.87 0.42 18.19
C GLY A 755 -0.07 1.23 17.30
N GLY A 756 -0.71 0.61 16.31
CA GLY A 756 -1.71 1.22 15.43
C GLY A 756 -1.13 2.00 14.25
N SER A 757 -1.45 1.57 13.03
CA SER A 757 -1.04 2.23 11.77
C SER A 757 -1.73 3.57 11.52
N GLY A 758 -2.84 3.84 12.21
CA GLY A 758 -3.70 5.01 12.00
C GLY A 758 -4.85 4.78 11.02
N ALA A 759 -4.96 3.58 10.42
CA ALA A 759 -6.03 3.22 9.51
C ALA A 759 -7.40 3.23 10.22
N SER A 760 -7.45 2.69 11.44
CA SER A 760 -8.63 2.68 12.30
C SER A 760 -9.08 4.08 12.71
N LYS A 761 -8.14 5.02 12.93
CA LYS A 761 -8.47 6.43 13.17
C LYS A 761 -9.04 7.09 11.91
N ALA A 762 -8.43 6.84 10.75
CA ALA A 762 -8.95 7.33 9.48
C ALA A 762 -10.35 6.79 9.14
N LEU A 763 -10.65 5.55 9.55
CA LEU A 763 -11.97 4.93 9.49
C LEU A 763 -12.93 5.59 10.49
N TYR A 764 -12.52 5.74 11.76
CA TYR A 764 -13.29 6.42 12.80
C TYR A 764 -13.74 7.81 12.37
N ASP A 765 -12.85 8.61 11.78
CA ASP A 765 -13.15 10.00 11.38
C ASP A 765 -14.08 10.09 10.16
N ARG A 766 -14.22 9.01 9.38
CA ARG A 766 -15.01 8.97 8.12
C ARG A 766 -16.02 7.82 8.09
N PHE A 767 -16.45 7.38 9.26
CA PHE A 767 -17.21 6.14 9.44
C PHE A 767 -18.54 6.15 8.67
N GLU A 768 -19.25 7.29 8.66
CA GLU A 768 -20.51 7.45 7.94
C GLU A 768 -20.38 7.22 6.44
N LYS A 769 -19.32 7.76 5.81
CA LYS A 769 -19.03 7.53 4.39
C LYS A 769 -18.77 6.05 4.10
N VAL A 770 -18.14 5.35 5.05
CA VAL A 770 -17.88 3.90 4.93
C VAL A 770 -19.17 3.10 5.08
N LEU A 771 -20.06 3.47 6.01
CA LEU A 771 -21.35 2.81 6.20
C LEU A 771 -22.24 2.93 4.97
N GLU A 772 -22.35 4.13 4.41
CA GLU A 772 -23.10 4.40 3.17
C GLU A 772 -22.56 3.53 2.03
N ARG A 773 -21.25 3.54 1.79
CA ARG A 773 -20.61 2.69 0.78
C ARG A 773 -20.84 1.21 1.03
N SER A 774 -20.73 0.78 2.28
CA SER A 774 -20.94 -0.62 2.68
C SER A 774 -22.34 -1.08 2.31
N MET A 775 -23.35 -0.24 2.56
CA MET A 775 -24.73 -0.49 2.15
C MET A 775 -24.84 -0.65 0.62
N HIS A 776 -24.25 0.28 -0.15
CA HIS A 776 -24.25 0.22 -1.63
C HIS A 776 -23.60 -1.05 -2.16
N ILE A 777 -22.45 -1.46 -1.61
CA ILE A 777 -21.75 -2.70 -1.98
C ILE A 777 -22.67 -3.92 -1.89
N VAL A 778 -23.41 -4.06 -0.79
CA VAL A 778 -24.29 -5.23 -0.59
C VAL A 778 -25.53 -5.14 -1.46
N LYS A 779 -26.16 -3.95 -1.49
CA LYS A 779 -27.42 -3.67 -2.18
C LYS A 779 -27.31 -3.83 -3.68
N GLU A 780 -26.21 -3.36 -4.28
CA GLU A 780 -25.99 -3.39 -5.74
C GLU A 780 -25.41 -4.72 -6.23
N CYS A 781 -24.96 -5.59 -5.33
CA CYS A 781 -24.42 -6.88 -5.72
C CYS A 781 -25.53 -7.82 -6.24
N PRO A 782 -25.46 -8.32 -7.48
CA PRO A 782 -26.54 -9.10 -8.10
C PRO A 782 -26.62 -10.55 -7.59
N CYS A 783 -25.72 -10.98 -6.71
CA CYS A 783 -25.71 -12.36 -6.23
C CYS A 783 -26.96 -12.66 -5.38
N LYS A 784 -27.58 -13.81 -5.63
CA LYS A 784 -28.72 -14.34 -4.86
C LYS A 784 -28.32 -15.31 -3.74
N ASN A 785 -27.02 -15.46 -3.48
CA ASN A 785 -26.53 -16.33 -2.43
C ASN A 785 -26.74 -15.65 -1.07
N GLU A 786 -27.34 -16.36 -0.11
CA GLU A 786 -27.56 -15.86 1.25
C GLU A 786 -26.24 -15.52 1.93
N ALA A 787 -25.21 -16.36 1.81
CA ALA A 787 -23.88 -16.02 2.31
C ALA A 787 -23.19 -14.87 1.57
N GLY A 788 -23.74 -14.45 0.43
CA GLY A 788 -23.16 -13.49 -0.51
C GLY A 788 -22.05 -14.10 -1.38
N CYS A 789 -21.11 -13.27 -1.83
CA CYS A 789 -20.06 -13.67 -2.77
C CYS A 789 -18.80 -12.80 -2.61
N PRO A 790 -17.70 -13.10 -3.34
CA PRO A 790 -16.47 -12.28 -3.37
C PRO A 790 -16.67 -10.78 -3.58
N ARG A 791 -17.80 -10.34 -4.16
CA ARG A 791 -18.09 -8.94 -4.51
C ARG A 791 -18.96 -8.20 -3.50
N CYS A 792 -19.35 -8.83 -2.39
CA CYS A 792 -20.11 -8.16 -1.34
C CYS A 792 -19.61 -8.52 0.05
N THR A 793 -19.80 -9.78 0.49
CA THR A 793 -19.66 -10.17 1.90
C THR A 793 -18.34 -10.88 2.21
N PHE A 794 -17.62 -11.39 1.22
CA PHE A 794 -16.42 -12.18 1.47
C PHE A 794 -15.21 -11.27 1.68
N SER A 795 -14.35 -11.68 2.61
CA SER A 795 -13.04 -11.10 2.87
C SER A 795 -11.94 -12.13 2.59
N TYR A 796 -10.84 -11.68 1.98
CA TYR A 796 -9.67 -12.53 1.79
C TYR A 796 -8.95 -12.87 3.10
N ARG A 797 -9.15 -12.03 4.14
CA ARG A 797 -8.51 -12.14 5.46
C ARG A 797 -9.40 -12.74 6.54
N CYS A 798 -10.62 -13.17 6.19
CA CYS A 798 -11.43 -13.98 7.07
C CYS A 798 -10.65 -15.24 7.49
N GLY A 799 -10.35 -15.33 8.79
CA GLY A 799 -9.72 -16.47 9.45
C GLY A 799 -10.60 -17.73 9.42
N ASN A 800 -11.92 -17.54 9.35
CA ASN A 800 -12.93 -18.59 9.24
C ASN A 800 -13.22 -19.01 7.80
N ASN A 801 -12.34 -18.67 6.86
CA ASN A 801 -12.45 -19.04 5.45
C ASN A 801 -13.77 -18.61 4.77
N ASN A 802 -14.39 -17.50 5.21
CA ASN A 802 -15.71 -17.01 4.76
C ASN A 802 -16.87 -17.97 5.08
N GLU A 803 -16.73 -18.81 6.11
CA GLU A 803 -17.85 -19.49 6.75
C GLU A 803 -18.61 -18.48 7.65
N PHE A 804 -19.88 -18.76 7.96
CA PHE A 804 -20.75 -17.93 8.82
C PHE A 804 -20.98 -16.50 8.29
N LEU A 805 -21.56 -16.36 7.09
CA LEU A 805 -21.88 -15.08 6.48
C LEU A 805 -23.35 -15.02 6.08
N HIS A 806 -23.99 -13.85 6.24
CA HIS A 806 -25.37 -13.65 5.83
C HIS A 806 -25.61 -12.24 5.22
N LYS A 807 -25.76 -12.18 3.90
CA LYS A 807 -25.90 -10.97 3.07
C LYS A 807 -27.12 -10.13 3.44
N TYR A 808 -28.31 -10.72 3.55
CA TYR A 808 -29.54 -9.95 3.75
C TYR A 808 -29.63 -9.38 5.17
N SER A 809 -29.25 -10.18 6.17
CA SER A 809 -28.99 -9.74 7.54
C SER A 809 -28.02 -8.54 7.60
N ALA A 810 -26.85 -8.60 6.96
CA ALA A 810 -25.92 -7.46 6.89
C ALA A 810 -26.50 -6.23 6.18
N LEU A 811 -27.31 -6.42 5.12
CA LEU A 811 -27.99 -5.32 4.45
C LEU A 811 -29.00 -4.64 5.38
N GLU A 812 -29.80 -5.40 6.13
CA GLU A 812 -30.74 -4.86 7.10
C GLU A 812 -30.01 -4.05 8.19
N ILE A 813 -28.90 -4.59 8.73
CA ILE A 813 -28.07 -3.89 9.72
C ILE A 813 -27.61 -2.53 9.18
N LEU A 814 -27.05 -2.51 7.98
CA LEU A 814 -26.54 -1.28 7.35
C LEU A 814 -27.66 -0.29 7.02
N GLU A 815 -28.82 -0.75 6.54
CA GLU A 815 -29.97 0.11 6.27
C GLU A 815 -30.53 0.72 7.56
N ARG A 816 -30.58 -0.04 8.66
CA ARG A 816 -31.02 0.44 9.98
C ARG A 816 -30.10 1.51 10.56
N ILE A 817 -28.78 1.30 10.45
CA ILE A 817 -27.80 2.35 10.80
C ILE A 817 -28.02 3.58 9.92
N ASN A 818 -28.16 3.42 8.60
CA ASN A 818 -28.36 4.56 7.69
C ASN A 818 -29.68 5.32 7.95
N ASN A 819 -30.71 4.63 8.49
CA ASN A 819 -31.98 5.22 8.91
C ASN A 819 -31.92 5.89 10.30
N GLY A 820 -30.75 5.89 10.96
CA GLY A 820 -30.52 6.59 12.23
C GLY A 820 -30.96 5.80 13.46
N GLU A 821 -30.99 4.47 13.40
CA GLU A 821 -31.24 3.65 14.58
C GLU A 821 -30.19 3.87 15.67
N LYS A 822 -30.65 3.91 16.92
CA LYS A 822 -29.81 4.18 18.07
C LYS A 822 -29.38 2.90 18.75
N THR A 823 -28.08 2.74 18.92
CA THR A 823 -27.47 1.71 19.77
C THR A 823 -26.44 2.36 20.68
N GLU A 824 -26.22 1.76 21.85
CA GLU A 824 -25.21 2.18 22.83
C GLU A 824 -24.14 1.09 22.93
N LEU A 825 -22.89 1.48 23.15
CA LEU A 825 -21.81 0.51 23.39
C LEU A 825 -22.03 -0.21 24.71
N ILE A 826 -21.88 -1.53 24.68
CA ILE A 826 -21.90 -2.41 25.84
C ILE A 826 -20.52 -3.05 26.01
N ASP A 827 -20.18 -3.45 27.24
CA ASP A 827 -18.96 -4.20 27.50
C ASP A 827 -19.14 -5.67 27.07
N PRO A 828 -18.11 -6.33 26.49
CA PRO A 828 -18.15 -7.75 26.20
C PRO A 828 -18.39 -8.59 27.46
N VAL A 829 -19.25 -9.60 27.38
CA VAL A 829 -19.53 -10.54 28.49
C VAL A 829 -18.90 -11.91 28.24
N GLU A 830 -18.76 -12.75 29.28
CA GLU A 830 -18.05 -14.05 29.22
C GLU A 830 -18.65 -15.06 28.18
N GLY A 831 -19.86 -14.81 27.69
CA GLY A 831 -20.52 -15.58 26.63
C GLY A 831 -20.27 -15.09 25.20
N ASP A 832 -19.71 -13.89 25.03
CA ASP A 832 -19.50 -13.26 23.73
C ASP A 832 -18.27 -13.87 23.06
N LYS A 833 -18.48 -14.88 22.21
CA LYS A 833 -17.38 -15.53 21.49
C LYS A 833 -17.38 -15.15 20.02
N PRO A 834 -16.21 -14.92 19.40
CA PRO A 834 -16.08 -14.88 17.96
C PRO A 834 -16.71 -16.14 17.35
N LEU A 835 -17.31 -15.99 16.17
CA LEU A 835 -17.66 -17.16 15.36
C LEU A 835 -16.35 -17.87 14.99
N VAL A 836 -16.24 -19.18 15.23
CA VAL A 836 -15.05 -20.01 14.92
C VAL A 836 -15.43 -21.22 14.09
#